data_AF-A0A417YPN3-F1
#
_entry.id   AF-A0A417YPN3-F1
#
_cell.length_a   1.000
_cell.length_b   1.000
_cell.length_c   1.000
_cell.angle_alpha   90.00
_cell.angle_beta   90.00
_cell.angle_gamma   90.00
#
_symmetry.space_group_name_H-M   'P 1'
#
loop_
_entity.id
_entity.type
_entity.pdbx_description
1 polymer ?
#
loop_
_entity_poly.entity_id
_entity_poly.type
_entity_poly.pdbx_seq_one_letter_code
_entity_poly.pdbx_strand_id
1 'polypeptide(L)'
;MGKYASVVLSFLLFLLIPVGAMNAESTNEPAKALEDVLILKDELHKLGFYHGNLDDVLEEDLQTAIELFQEYHRLPATGIVDEDTAKRLESELQESYFYGDRDAEIVEIQQDLMSLGFGEWVPSDEFESSTEEAVLAFQEYHSDLKVTGVLDTKTQAKIKLETEKAEQTDVGETKPEEQEEPVETPELDEQEESVETSGAAVQEARATADFVLMAETEDTLQRGMRSDAVKELQENLIRLGFGNWKTTTYFGSTTEDAVEDFQSYHGLNVNGTYDTNTQEKLESELQNTYFYGNRSSEILELQNHLIMLGYGNWNPTVRFGPTTESAVLAFQETYSDLKVTGVLDTKTQAKLKQETEVLKKGLRSDEVKELQENLIRLGFGNWNPTTYFGSTTEGALMDFQEYHGLSVNGTFDKNTERKLESELQVSYFYGDRDSEIVELQYHLIMLGFGNWDPTVRFGPTTEKAVIAFQNTYSGLKVTGVLDSKTQAKLRLETEGLLQKGMRSDAVKELQQELIRLGFGNWNPTTYYGSTTERAVKDFQKYYDLNVNGVYNKRTKEKLEEVGKLPLGPGLKRPDVKTYQEKLMRLGFATWTNATDCFCTQTTNATREFQVYHGLPDTGVVDESTEKKLELELQQSYFYDDRNTKILELQHHLITLGFGNWDPTVRFGPTTERAVQAFQEYYPGLKVTGVLDTKTQARLKSEVKNSLQKEMRSEAVKELQQNLIRLGFGSWSPTTYYGPTTENAVKDFQKYFSLNVNGIFDTRTQEKLEEVLTSPYQYGNTSNEIRVLQEDLIELGFGNWNPTTFFGSKTEEAVRSFQEHFGLPVSGIAEEVTLSRIASAINGIDYTSYDISLNQAVQLQLQLTNPPPQTDKHYAYVSKAYIENNKVTADVLNVRTGAGTAYKVIGQLSGGTSVKILEEVNGWYRIEFRSSEFVNASKEDVLYYLDPTNFLDDAQQRFQFLNLARVSGASATLLNDYLRGKGILRGHGQTFIEASLLHGVNDIYLLSHALLETGHGQSELANGVEVGKDKNGKLVLVTSSNRKNLTDIKTTYNMFGIGANDGVALRNGAIRAYEEGWFSPREAIIGGAGFIGNNYVKAGQNTLYKMRWNPAAMALNNKASHQYATDVGWASKQTRIMYNLYQEIGINTFYLDIPEYK
;
A
#
# COMPACT_ATOMS: atom_id res chain seq x y z
N MET A 1 23.59 14.57 49.44
CA MET A 1 23.51 14.84 48.00
C MET A 1 22.17 14.30 47.56
N GLY A 2 21.23 15.18 47.22
CA GLY A 2 19.81 14.83 46.99
C GLY A 2 19.57 14.02 45.73
N LYS A 3 18.33 13.53 45.60
CA LYS A 3 17.80 12.61 44.56
C LYS A 3 18.14 13.01 43.10
N TYR A 4 18.46 14.29 42.83
CA TYR A 4 18.75 14.84 41.49
C TYR A 4 20.17 15.44 41.33
N ALA A 5 21.14 15.08 42.19
CA ALA A 5 22.49 15.68 42.16
C ALA A 5 23.24 15.50 40.82
N SER A 6 22.82 14.56 39.95
CA SER A 6 23.37 14.32 38.61
C SER A 6 22.77 15.21 37.51
N VAL A 7 21.55 15.73 37.71
CA VAL A 7 20.81 16.54 36.72
C VAL A 7 21.49 17.90 36.52
N VAL A 8 22.04 18.48 37.59
CA VAL A 8 22.81 19.74 37.56
C VAL A 8 24.12 19.61 36.78
N LEU A 9 24.78 18.43 36.84
CA LEU A 9 26.05 18.18 36.14
C LEU A 9 25.84 17.87 34.65
N SER A 10 24.70 17.28 34.29
CA SER A 10 24.39 16.84 32.92
C SER A 10 23.91 17.99 32.01
N PHE A 11 23.18 18.97 32.54
CA PHE A 11 22.78 20.17 31.77
C PHE A 11 23.98 21.08 31.44
N LEU A 12 24.98 21.16 32.33
CA LEU A 12 26.19 21.98 32.13
C LEU A 12 27.15 21.38 31.09
N LEU A 13 27.12 20.07 30.85
CA LEU A 13 27.98 19.40 29.86
C LEU A 13 27.45 19.53 28.41
N PHE A 14 26.14 19.71 28.22
CA PHE A 14 25.49 19.64 26.90
C PHE A 14 25.38 20.99 26.16
N LEU A 15 25.57 22.13 26.84
CA LEU A 15 25.62 23.46 26.21
C LEU A 15 26.90 23.73 25.38
N LEU A 16 27.86 22.78 25.34
CA LEU A 16 29.18 23.01 24.75
C LEU A 16 29.60 22.05 23.61
N ILE A 17 28.75 21.13 23.14
CA ILE A 17 29.14 20.21 22.05
C ILE A 17 28.08 20.18 20.92
N PRO A 18 28.45 20.54 19.66
CA PRO A 18 27.57 20.32 18.51
C PRO A 18 27.50 18.82 18.17
N VAL A 19 26.28 18.33 17.93
CA VAL A 19 25.95 16.93 17.65
C VAL A 19 26.76 16.42 16.45
N GLY A 20 27.78 15.59 16.73
CA GLY A 20 28.61 14.99 15.70
C GLY A 20 29.96 14.45 16.15
N ALA A 21 30.10 13.90 17.36
CA ALA A 21 31.15 12.92 17.72
C ALA A 21 31.08 12.61 19.23
N MET A 22 30.71 11.38 19.61
CA MET A 22 31.29 10.74 20.80
C MET A 22 31.25 9.21 20.63
N ASN A 23 32.44 8.62 20.50
CA ASN A 23 32.69 7.19 20.71
C ASN A 23 32.70 6.92 22.22
N ALA A 24 32.19 5.74 22.58
CA ALA A 24 32.13 5.23 23.94
C ALA A 24 33.52 4.86 24.48
N GLU A 25 33.85 5.35 25.69
CA GLU A 25 34.71 4.62 26.64
C GLU A 25 34.53 5.14 28.08
N SER A 26 34.14 4.22 28.97
CA SER A 26 34.21 4.18 30.44
C SER A 26 33.85 5.44 31.29
N THR A 27 32.62 5.48 31.83
CA THR A 27 32.31 5.68 33.27
C THR A 27 30.86 5.23 33.53
N ASN A 28 30.54 4.75 34.74
CA ASN A 28 29.18 4.39 35.19
C ASN A 28 28.27 5.62 35.47
N GLU A 29 28.58 6.80 34.90
CA GLU A 29 27.83 8.05 35.13
C GLU A 29 26.66 8.32 34.16
N PRO A 30 26.70 7.97 32.85
CA PRO A 30 25.62 8.29 31.91
C PRO A 30 24.31 7.54 32.17
N ALA A 31 24.39 6.29 32.62
CA ALA A 31 23.21 5.47 32.91
C ALA A 31 22.40 6.02 34.10
N LYS A 32 23.09 6.57 35.11
CA LYS A 32 22.46 7.19 36.27
C LYS A 32 21.85 8.55 35.94
N ALA A 33 22.49 9.35 35.07
CA ALA A 33 21.93 10.59 34.57
C ALA A 33 20.65 10.37 33.75
N LEU A 34 20.59 9.30 32.97
CA LEU A 34 19.41 8.93 32.19
C LEU A 34 18.26 8.42 33.07
N GLU A 35 18.58 7.65 34.12
CA GLU A 35 17.64 7.21 35.15
C GLU A 35 17.05 8.41 35.92
N ASP A 36 17.89 9.37 36.32
CA ASP A 36 17.44 10.59 37.02
C ASP A 36 16.54 11.48 36.12
N VAL A 37 16.78 11.51 34.79
CA VAL A 37 15.92 12.23 33.82
C VAL A 37 14.57 11.53 33.63
N LEU A 38 14.55 10.20 33.54
CA LEU A 38 13.30 9.43 33.44
C LEU A 38 12.46 9.56 34.72
N ILE A 39 13.09 9.53 35.89
CA ILE A 39 12.43 9.78 37.18
C ILE A 39 11.82 11.19 37.20
N LEU A 40 12.58 12.21 36.78
CA LEU A 40 12.09 13.59 36.72
C LEU A 40 10.93 13.76 35.72
N LYS A 41 10.99 13.11 34.55
CA LYS A 41 9.90 13.11 33.56
C LYS A 41 8.63 12.49 34.14
N ASP A 42 8.75 11.34 34.80
CA ASP A 42 7.63 10.65 35.45
C ASP A 42 7.02 11.47 36.60
N GLU A 43 7.85 12.08 37.43
CA GLU A 43 7.42 12.91 38.55
C GLU A 43 6.71 14.21 38.10
N LEU A 44 7.25 14.89 37.08
CA LEU A 44 6.56 16.04 36.46
C LEU A 44 5.31 15.63 35.69
N HIS A 45 5.27 14.42 35.14
CA HIS A 45 4.09 13.87 34.47
C HIS A 45 2.96 13.62 35.47
N LYS A 46 3.27 12.98 36.61
CA LYS A 46 2.31 12.76 37.71
C LYS A 46 1.71 14.04 38.23
N LEU A 47 2.49 15.11 38.32
CA LEU A 47 2.02 16.44 38.75
C LEU A 47 1.31 17.24 37.62
N GLY A 48 1.18 16.69 36.41
CA GLY A 48 0.52 17.36 35.29
C GLY A 48 1.35 18.50 34.63
N PHE A 49 2.67 18.50 34.81
CA PHE A 49 3.58 19.48 34.20
C PHE A 49 4.27 18.96 32.94
N TYR A 50 4.45 17.64 32.78
CA TYR A 50 5.08 17.02 31.60
C TYR A 50 4.10 16.10 30.84
N HIS A 51 4.01 16.24 29.51
CA HIS A 51 3.06 15.50 28.66
C HIS A 51 3.74 14.80 27.46
N GLY A 52 5.08 14.76 27.44
CA GLY A 52 5.89 14.08 26.41
C GLY A 52 6.10 12.59 26.71
N ASN A 53 6.82 11.88 25.84
CA ASN A 53 7.10 10.45 26.03
C ASN A 53 8.06 10.21 27.20
N LEU A 54 7.76 9.18 28.01
CA LEU A 54 8.63 8.66 29.07
C LEU A 54 9.74 7.75 28.49
N ASP A 55 10.42 8.22 27.45
CA ASP A 55 11.56 7.55 26.82
C ASP A 55 12.90 8.23 27.17
N ASP A 56 13.99 7.59 26.77
CA ASP A 56 15.36 8.02 27.03
C ASP A 56 15.85 9.14 26.09
N VAL A 57 14.95 9.74 25.30
CA VAL A 57 15.27 10.84 24.38
C VAL A 57 15.07 12.19 25.09
N LEU A 58 16.08 13.05 25.06
CA LEU A 58 16.00 14.43 25.57
C LEU A 58 15.30 15.32 24.53
N GLU A 59 14.10 15.80 24.85
CA GLU A 59 13.25 16.66 24.00
C GLU A 59 13.20 18.09 24.55
N GLU A 60 12.89 19.09 23.70
CA GLU A 60 12.71 20.51 24.11
C GLU A 60 11.62 20.69 25.19
N ASP A 61 10.65 19.76 25.27
CA ASP A 61 9.48 19.85 26.14
C ASP A 61 9.77 19.67 27.64
N LEU A 62 10.89 19.03 28.01
CA LEU A 62 11.24 18.80 29.43
C LEU A 62 11.66 20.09 30.14
N GLN A 63 12.41 20.96 29.46
CA GLN A 63 12.82 22.24 30.04
C GLN A 63 11.59 23.13 30.30
N THR A 64 10.66 23.18 29.35
CA THR A 64 9.39 23.92 29.50
C THR A 64 8.54 23.37 30.64
N ALA A 65 8.49 22.05 30.84
CA ALA A 65 7.78 21.46 31.98
C ALA A 65 8.39 21.89 33.33
N ILE A 66 9.72 21.99 33.43
CA ILE A 66 10.42 22.48 34.62
C ILE A 66 10.13 23.98 34.85
N GLU A 67 10.18 24.81 33.79
CA GLU A 67 9.86 26.25 33.88
C GLU A 67 8.43 26.47 34.38
N LEU A 68 7.47 25.71 33.85
CA LEU A 68 6.06 25.77 34.27
C LEU A 68 5.87 25.35 35.74
N PHE A 69 6.58 24.32 36.20
CA PHE A 69 6.54 23.90 37.59
C PHE A 69 7.12 24.98 38.52
N GLN A 70 8.25 25.58 38.12
CA GLN A 70 8.88 26.65 38.88
C GLN A 70 8.00 27.91 38.95
N GLU A 71 7.44 28.34 37.82
CA GLU A 71 6.53 29.49 37.76
C GLU A 71 5.30 29.26 38.64
N TYR A 72 4.71 28.06 38.56
CA TYR A 72 3.58 27.69 39.40
C TYR A 72 3.92 27.81 40.89
N HIS A 73 5.07 27.30 41.34
CA HIS A 73 5.44 27.37 42.76
C HIS A 73 6.16 28.68 43.16
N ARG A 74 6.16 29.70 42.31
CA ARG A 74 6.85 31.00 42.53
C ARG A 74 8.35 30.86 42.78
N LEU A 75 8.97 29.84 42.19
CA LEU A 75 10.42 29.67 42.09
C LEU A 75 10.95 30.41 40.86
N PRO A 76 12.25 30.72 40.80
CA PRO A 76 12.87 31.23 39.57
C PRO A 76 12.67 30.23 38.41
N ALA A 77 11.93 30.62 37.36
CA ALA A 77 11.69 29.83 36.15
C ALA A 77 12.95 29.75 35.29
N THR A 78 13.90 28.94 35.74
CA THR A 78 15.23 28.76 35.12
C THR A 78 15.27 27.56 34.17
N GLY A 79 14.26 26.69 34.19
CA GLY A 79 14.22 25.45 33.42
C GLY A 79 15.21 24.39 33.90
N ILE A 80 15.86 24.64 35.02
CA ILE A 80 16.88 23.78 35.63
C ILE A 80 16.39 23.39 37.03
N VAL A 81 16.49 22.10 37.37
CA VAL A 81 16.16 21.62 38.73
C VAL A 81 17.29 21.97 39.69
N ASP A 82 17.16 23.11 40.37
CA ASP A 82 18.04 23.49 41.49
C ASP A 82 17.61 22.83 42.81
N GLU A 83 18.35 23.08 43.90
CA GLU A 83 18.09 22.42 45.20
C GLU A 83 16.70 22.77 45.76
N ASP A 84 16.22 23.99 45.51
CA ASP A 84 14.91 24.45 45.97
C ASP A 84 13.78 23.86 45.11
N THR A 85 13.99 23.75 43.79
CA THR A 85 13.08 23.07 42.86
C THR A 85 12.96 21.58 43.19
N ALA A 86 14.07 20.91 43.46
CA ALA A 86 14.10 19.50 43.86
C ALA A 86 13.35 19.26 45.17
N LYS A 87 13.60 20.08 46.20
CA LYS A 87 12.88 19.99 47.48
C LYS A 87 11.40 20.24 47.30
N ARG A 88 11.02 21.22 46.47
CA ARG A 88 9.60 21.51 46.21
C ARG A 88 8.92 20.38 45.44
N LEU A 89 9.58 19.81 44.44
CA LEU A 89 9.06 18.67 43.67
C LEU A 89 8.81 17.46 44.58
N GLU A 90 9.78 17.14 45.43
CA GLU A 90 9.66 16.02 46.38
C GLU A 90 8.57 16.27 47.43
N SER A 91 8.45 17.49 47.98
CA SER A 91 7.35 17.82 48.90
C SER A 91 5.99 17.80 48.20
N GLU A 92 5.89 18.32 46.97
CA GLU A 92 4.63 18.36 46.23
C GLU A 92 4.10 16.95 45.94
N LEU A 93 4.98 16.02 45.53
CA LEU A 93 4.59 14.63 45.30
C LEU A 93 4.15 13.90 46.56
N GLN A 94 4.67 14.26 47.73
CA GLN A 94 4.30 13.65 49.01
C GLN A 94 2.99 14.21 49.57
N GLU A 95 2.66 15.45 49.24
CA GLU A 95 1.50 16.17 49.77
C GLU A 95 0.32 16.23 48.77
N SER A 96 0.46 15.63 47.59
CA SER A 96 -0.59 15.57 46.55
C SER A 96 -1.23 14.19 46.45
N TYR A 97 -2.50 14.16 46.05
CA TYR A 97 -3.22 12.92 45.74
C TYR A 97 -3.45 12.79 44.23
N PHE A 98 -3.25 11.57 43.71
CA PHE A 98 -3.34 11.20 42.29
C PHE A 98 -4.43 10.14 42.06
N TYR A 99 -4.88 9.99 40.81
CA TYR A 99 -5.83 8.93 40.44
C TYR A 99 -5.35 7.54 40.88
N GLY A 100 -6.21 6.84 41.64
CA GLY A 100 -5.97 5.53 42.22
C GLY A 100 -5.32 5.53 43.61
N ASP A 101 -4.96 6.71 44.15
CA ASP A 101 -4.50 6.81 45.53
C ASP A 101 -5.62 6.53 46.53
N ARG A 102 -5.25 6.03 47.71
CA ARG A 102 -6.18 5.80 48.81
C ARG A 102 -5.70 6.44 50.09
N ASP A 103 -6.51 7.34 50.63
CA ASP A 103 -6.25 8.08 51.86
C ASP A 103 -7.57 8.52 52.51
N ALA A 104 -7.57 8.60 53.84
CA ALA A 104 -8.73 9.07 54.59
C ALA A 104 -9.00 10.57 54.36
N GLU A 105 -7.98 11.38 54.06
CA GLU A 105 -8.15 12.81 53.76
C GLU A 105 -8.87 13.06 52.43
N ILE A 106 -8.83 12.11 51.48
CA ILE A 106 -9.57 12.21 50.21
C ILE A 106 -11.08 12.27 50.46
N VAL A 107 -11.57 11.56 51.49
CA VAL A 107 -13.00 11.58 51.88
C VAL A 107 -13.44 13.00 52.25
N GLU A 108 -12.61 13.72 53.01
CA GLU A 108 -12.90 15.10 53.44
C GLU A 108 -12.88 16.05 52.24
N ILE A 109 -11.90 15.91 51.35
CA ILE A 109 -11.78 16.76 50.15
C ILE A 109 -12.95 16.51 49.17
N GLN A 110 -13.38 15.26 49.02
CA GLN A 110 -14.56 14.92 48.22
C GLN A 110 -15.83 15.56 48.81
N GLN A 111 -15.98 15.58 50.14
CA GLN A 111 -17.10 16.25 50.81
C GLN A 111 -17.05 17.77 50.60
N ASP A 112 -15.86 18.37 50.69
CA ASP A 112 -15.67 19.80 50.43
C ASP A 112 -16.04 20.16 48.99
N LEU A 113 -15.57 19.40 48.00
CA LEU A 113 -15.91 19.60 46.60
C LEU A 113 -17.42 19.48 46.34
N MET A 114 -18.09 18.49 46.94
CA MET A 114 -19.55 18.37 46.88
C MET A 114 -20.26 19.58 47.49
N SER A 115 -19.79 20.09 48.64
CA SER A 115 -20.38 21.28 49.29
C SER A 115 -20.24 22.54 48.43
N LEU A 116 -19.21 22.59 47.60
CA LEU A 116 -18.94 23.67 46.64
C LEU A 116 -19.67 23.46 45.30
N GLY A 117 -20.47 22.40 45.16
CA GLY A 117 -21.25 22.10 43.95
C GLY A 117 -20.45 21.40 42.84
N PHE A 118 -19.22 20.97 43.14
CA PHE A 118 -18.39 20.18 42.24
C PHE A 118 -18.54 18.70 42.61
N GLY A 119 -19.72 18.12 42.35
CA GLY A 119 -19.93 16.68 42.50
C GLY A 119 -21.22 16.15 43.10
N GLU A 120 -21.69 15.01 42.61
CA GLU A 120 -22.78 14.21 43.20
C GLU A 120 -22.38 12.72 43.29
N TRP A 121 -21.70 12.33 44.36
CA TRP A 121 -21.31 10.94 44.61
C TRP A 121 -21.30 10.60 46.10
N VAL A 122 -20.98 9.34 46.43
CA VAL A 122 -20.78 8.90 47.83
C VAL A 122 -19.28 8.97 48.13
N PRO A 123 -18.83 9.80 49.10
CA PRO A 123 -17.40 9.92 49.40
C PRO A 123 -16.76 8.59 49.78
N SER A 124 -15.56 8.34 49.26
CA SER A 124 -14.75 7.15 49.48
C SER A 124 -13.30 7.53 49.80
N ASP A 125 -12.55 6.58 50.36
CA ASP A 125 -11.13 6.77 50.66
C ASP A 125 -10.24 6.66 49.42
N GLU A 126 -10.80 6.65 48.20
CA GLU A 126 -10.10 6.45 46.93
C GLU A 126 -10.27 7.67 46.01
N PHE A 127 -9.17 8.11 45.41
CA PHE A 127 -9.16 9.12 44.36
C PHE A 127 -9.57 8.46 43.04
N GLU A 128 -10.87 8.39 42.80
CA GLU A 128 -11.48 7.79 41.62
C GLU A 128 -11.72 8.79 40.48
N SER A 129 -12.20 8.32 39.33
CA SER A 129 -12.37 9.15 38.12
C SER A 129 -13.36 10.28 38.32
N SER A 130 -14.42 10.05 39.11
CA SER A 130 -15.38 11.08 39.54
C SER A 130 -14.72 12.17 40.39
N THR A 131 -13.75 11.81 41.21
CA THR A 131 -12.96 12.77 42.01
C THR A 131 -12.03 13.57 41.11
N GLU A 132 -11.34 12.92 40.17
CA GLU A 132 -10.49 13.59 39.18
C GLU A 132 -11.27 14.60 38.34
N GLU A 133 -12.45 14.22 37.83
CA GLU A 133 -13.32 15.09 37.05
C GLU A 133 -13.78 16.32 37.85
N ALA A 134 -14.11 16.14 39.12
CA ALA A 134 -14.50 17.25 39.99
C ALA A 134 -13.34 18.17 40.33
N VAL A 135 -12.14 17.62 40.55
CA VAL A 135 -10.92 18.39 40.76
C VAL A 135 -10.56 19.19 39.50
N LEU A 136 -10.71 18.59 38.31
CA LEU A 136 -10.54 19.28 37.03
C LEU A 136 -11.53 20.43 36.88
N ALA A 137 -12.82 20.19 37.15
CA ALA A 137 -13.86 21.22 37.07
C ALA A 137 -13.61 22.35 38.08
N PHE A 138 -13.16 22.03 39.30
CA PHE A 138 -12.80 23.00 40.32
C PHE A 138 -11.57 23.84 39.89
N GLN A 139 -10.53 23.21 39.36
CA GLN A 139 -9.34 23.90 38.85
C GLN A 139 -9.67 24.77 37.63
N GLU A 140 -10.56 24.33 36.74
CA GLU A 140 -11.01 25.11 35.58
C GLU A 140 -11.84 26.33 36.00
N TYR A 141 -12.66 26.19 37.04
CA TYR A 141 -13.42 27.31 37.62
C TYR A 141 -12.51 28.37 38.26
N HIS A 142 -11.33 27.98 38.76
CA HIS A 142 -10.39 28.87 39.42
C HIS A 142 -9.15 29.16 38.57
N SER A 143 -9.18 30.28 37.82
CA SER A 143 -8.08 30.73 36.95
C SER A 143 -6.69 30.90 37.61
N ASP A 144 -6.61 30.92 38.95
CA ASP A 144 -5.34 30.95 39.71
C ASP A 144 -4.73 29.56 39.99
N LEU A 145 -5.48 28.49 39.68
CA LEU A 145 -5.02 27.11 39.71
C LEU A 145 -4.66 26.64 38.30
N LYS A 146 -3.78 25.64 38.23
CA LYS A 146 -3.46 24.97 36.97
C LYS A 146 -4.37 23.76 36.83
N VAL A 147 -4.99 23.59 35.67
CA VAL A 147 -5.85 22.43 35.37
C VAL A 147 -4.97 21.22 35.10
N THR A 148 -4.70 20.44 36.15
CA THR A 148 -3.85 19.24 36.11
C THR A 148 -4.61 17.97 36.43
N GLY A 149 -5.79 18.07 37.07
CA GLY A 149 -6.58 16.95 37.60
C GLY A 149 -5.99 16.32 38.86
N VAL A 150 -4.87 16.85 39.35
CA VAL A 150 -4.18 16.41 40.56
C VAL A 150 -4.66 17.26 41.73
N LEU A 151 -4.95 16.64 42.89
CA LEU A 151 -5.12 17.39 44.13
C LEU A 151 -3.76 17.84 44.64
N ASP A 152 -3.18 18.87 44.01
CA ASP A 152 -1.95 19.48 44.47
C ASP A 152 -2.16 20.35 45.72
N THR A 153 -1.08 20.73 46.39
CA THR A 153 -1.17 21.45 47.68
C THR A 153 -1.93 22.77 47.57
N LYS A 154 -1.87 23.43 46.41
CA LYS A 154 -2.60 24.68 46.16
C LYS A 154 -4.07 24.43 45.90
N THR A 155 -4.41 23.38 45.18
CA THR A 155 -5.78 22.98 44.88
C THR A 155 -6.47 22.59 46.17
N GLN A 156 -5.84 21.75 47.00
CA GLN A 156 -6.34 21.38 48.33
C GLN A 156 -6.54 22.62 49.23
N ALA A 157 -5.57 23.53 49.29
CA ALA A 157 -5.69 24.77 50.07
C ALA A 157 -6.80 25.70 49.54
N LYS A 158 -7.02 25.72 48.22
CA LYS A 158 -8.06 26.53 47.59
C LYS A 158 -9.45 25.95 47.85
N ILE A 159 -9.63 24.64 47.73
CA ILE A 159 -10.87 23.94 48.08
C ILE A 159 -11.25 24.30 49.51
N LYS A 160 -10.34 24.08 50.46
CA LYS A 160 -10.57 24.39 51.87
C LYS A 160 -10.93 25.86 52.12
N LEU A 161 -10.24 26.79 51.46
CA LEU A 161 -10.52 28.22 51.57
C LEU A 161 -11.91 28.60 51.03
N GLU A 162 -12.34 28.03 49.91
CA GLU A 162 -13.66 28.31 49.34
C GLU A 162 -14.77 27.64 50.17
N THR A 163 -14.53 26.46 50.73
CA THR A 163 -15.46 25.80 51.68
C THR A 163 -15.66 26.65 52.93
N GLU A 164 -14.57 27.13 53.54
CA GLU A 164 -14.62 28.01 54.73
C GLU A 164 -15.36 29.34 54.44
N LYS A 165 -15.33 29.84 53.21
CA LYS A 165 -16.12 31.02 52.79
C LYS A 165 -17.60 30.70 52.63
N ALA A 166 -17.94 29.54 52.06
CA ALA A 166 -19.31 29.10 51.89
C ALA A 166 -20.02 28.87 53.24
N GLU A 167 -19.30 28.33 54.24
CA GLU A 167 -19.82 28.13 55.60
C GLU A 167 -20.10 29.45 56.37
N GLN A 168 -19.43 30.56 56.01
CA GLN A 168 -19.66 31.87 56.65
C GLN A 168 -20.85 32.64 56.07
N THR A 169 -21.42 32.20 54.95
CA THR A 169 -22.55 32.87 54.28
C THR A 169 -23.94 32.36 54.69
N ASP A 170 -24.04 31.30 55.52
CA ASP A 170 -25.33 30.73 55.96
C ASP A 170 -25.74 31.11 57.39
N VAL A 171 -25.92 32.42 57.64
CA VAL A 171 -26.80 32.90 58.71
C VAL A 171 -27.68 34.03 58.16
N GLY A 172 -28.87 33.66 57.68
CA GLY A 172 -30.03 34.54 57.61
C GLY A 172 -30.53 34.86 56.21
N GLU A 173 -31.55 34.16 55.74
CA GLU A 173 -32.93 34.67 55.67
C GLU A 173 -33.86 33.62 55.03
N THR A 174 -35.14 33.74 55.38
CA THR A 174 -36.17 32.70 55.36
C THR A 174 -37.09 32.72 54.13
N LYS A 175 -37.40 31.50 53.61
CA LYS A 175 -38.67 30.99 53.01
C LYS A 175 -39.20 31.59 51.67
N PRO A 176 -40.07 30.88 50.90
CA PRO A 176 -40.67 29.54 51.10
C PRO A 176 -40.57 28.54 49.92
N GLU A 177 -40.82 27.27 50.26
CA GLU A 177 -40.99 26.07 49.43
C GLU A 177 -42.12 26.20 48.39
N GLU A 178 -41.85 25.76 47.15
CA GLU A 178 -42.86 25.25 46.21
C GLU A 178 -42.89 23.71 46.31
N GLN A 179 -44.11 23.19 46.47
CA GLN A 179 -44.42 21.78 46.62
C GLN A 179 -44.45 21.10 45.25
N GLU A 180 -43.69 20.02 45.12
CA GLU A 180 -43.89 18.99 44.10
C GLU A 180 -45.20 18.23 44.35
N GLU A 181 -45.91 17.89 43.27
CA GLU A 181 -46.66 16.65 43.16
C GLU A 181 -46.72 16.19 41.68
N PRO A 182 -46.97 14.89 41.42
CA PRO A 182 -46.19 14.11 40.47
C PRO A 182 -46.85 13.88 39.09
N VAL A 183 -46.01 13.35 38.20
CA VAL A 183 -46.29 12.86 36.85
C VAL A 183 -47.16 11.60 36.87
N GLU A 184 -48.23 11.60 36.06
CA GLU A 184 -48.77 10.40 35.42
C GLU A 184 -49.02 10.70 33.92
N THR A 185 -48.37 9.90 33.08
CA THR A 185 -48.58 9.66 31.62
C THR A 185 -50.02 9.18 31.33
N PRO A 186 -50.60 9.35 30.11
CA PRO A 186 -50.15 8.57 28.95
C PRO A 186 -50.30 9.15 27.53
N GLU A 187 -49.45 8.61 26.65
CA GLU A 187 -49.61 8.32 25.21
C GLU A 187 -51.00 8.56 24.59
N LEU A 188 -51.02 9.23 23.43
CA LEU A 188 -52.01 8.97 22.37
C LEU A 188 -51.41 9.14 20.97
N ASP A 189 -51.73 8.13 20.17
CA ASP A 189 -51.46 7.90 18.75
C ASP A 189 -51.97 9.00 17.81
N GLU A 190 -51.26 9.08 16.68
CA GLU A 190 -51.65 9.73 15.43
C GLU A 190 -52.91 9.10 14.81
N GLN A 191 -53.77 9.94 14.23
CA GLN A 191 -54.30 9.67 12.89
C GLN A 191 -54.85 10.93 12.22
N GLU A 192 -54.51 11.02 10.94
CA GLU A 192 -54.81 12.07 9.97
C GLU A 192 -56.31 12.29 9.75
N GLU A 193 -56.70 13.54 9.48
CA GLU A 193 -57.89 13.80 8.69
C GLU A 193 -57.69 15.04 7.79
N SER A 194 -57.73 14.78 6.49
CA SER A 194 -57.95 15.75 5.41
C SER A 194 -59.40 16.25 5.43
N VAL A 195 -59.65 17.51 5.05
CA VAL A 195 -60.67 17.94 4.06
C VAL A 195 -60.74 19.48 3.99
N GLU A 196 -60.85 19.95 2.75
CA GLU A 196 -61.01 21.33 2.31
C GLU A 196 -62.30 22.03 2.78
N THR A 197 -62.13 23.30 3.11
CA THR A 197 -62.96 24.49 2.85
C THR A 197 -64.44 24.35 2.44
N SER A 198 -65.31 25.11 3.12
CA SER A 198 -66.05 26.24 2.51
C SER A 198 -66.99 26.92 3.52
N GLY A 199 -67.22 28.23 3.33
CA GLY A 199 -68.47 28.89 3.73
C GLY A 199 -68.40 29.92 4.87
N ALA A 200 -68.25 31.20 4.49
CA ALA A 200 -68.64 32.38 5.26
C ALA A 200 -70.15 32.37 5.61
N ALA A 201 -70.75 33.16 6.51
CA ALA A 201 -70.39 34.41 7.16
C ALA A 201 -71.26 34.63 8.43
N VAL A 202 -70.70 35.41 9.35
CA VAL A 202 -71.26 36.40 10.31
C VAL A 202 -72.79 36.65 10.32
N GLN A 203 -73.42 36.57 11.50
CA GLN A 203 -74.11 37.73 12.11
C GLN A 203 -74.44 37.55 13.61
N GLU A 204 -74.21 38.64 14.34
CA GLU A 204 -74.59 38.88 15.73
C GLU A 204 -76.11 39.02 15.95
N ALA A 205 -76.46 38.88 17.23
CA ALA A 205 -77.49 39.60 17.99
C ALA A 205 -78.88 38.95 18.21
N ARG A 206 -79.13 38.70 19.51
CA ARG A 206 -80.38 38.93 20.31
C ARG A 206 -81.72 38.63 19.59
N ALA A 207 -82.63 37.83 20.15
CA ALA A 207 -83.33 38.16 21.38
C ALA A 207 -84.30 37.02 21.79
N THR A 208 -84.56 36.98 23.08
CA THR A 208 -85.73 36.37 23.74
C THR A 208 -87.05 37.07 23.40
N ALA A 209 -88.11 36.26 23.43
CA ALA A 209 -89.50 36.54 23.84
C ALA A 209 -90.60 36.83 22.78
N ASP A 210 -91.63 35.98 22.89
CA ASP A 210 -93.08 36.26 22.87
C ASP A 210 -93.89 36.48 21.57
N PHE A 211 -94.91 35.62 21.42
CA PHE A 211 -96.34 35.96 21.47
C PHE A 211 -96.77 37.30 20.79
N VAL A 212 -97.56 37.23 19.71
CA VAL A 212 -98.85 37.95 19.48
C VAL A 212 -99.32 37.80 18.00
N LEU A 213 -100.64 37.73 17.86
CA LEU A 213 -101.49 37.62 16.66
C LEU A 213 -101.41 38.76 15.62
N MET A 214 -101.64 38.37 14.35
CA MET A 214 -102.50 38.96 13.28
C MET A 214 -102.32 40.42 12.74
N ALA A 215 -102.25 40.49 11.39
CA ALA A 215 -103.04 41.33 10.44
C ALA A 215 -102.30 42.39 9.54
N GLU A 216 -102.12 42.02 8.25
CA GLU A 216 -102.48 42.70 6.96
C GLU A 216 -101.94 44.07 6.45
N THR A 217 -101.50 44.04 5.17
CA THR A 217 -101.38 45.06 4.06
C THR A 217 -100.24 46.10 4.10
N GLU A 218 -99.17 45.97 3.28
CA GLU A 218 -98.98 46.39 1.86
C GLU A 218 -98.71 47.89 1.65
N ASP A 219 -97.44 48.25 1.38
CA ASP A 219 -97.02 49.49 0.70
C ASP A 219 -96.01 49.16 -0.42
N THR A 220 -96.25 48.06 -1.14
CA THR A 220 -95.41 47.63 -2.28
C THR A 220 -95.72 48.49 -3.50
N LEU A 221 -94.74 49.22 -4.03
CA LEU A 221 -94.93 49.99 -5.28
C LEU A 221 -94.63 49.13 -6.50
N GLN A 222 -95.53 49.11 -7.47
CA GLN A 222 -95.38 48.33 -8.70
C GLN A 222 -95.97 49.08 -9.90
N ARG A 223 -95.68 48.57 -11.10
CA ARG A 223 -96.13 49.19 -12.35
C ARG A 223 -97.64 49.42 -12.38
N GLY A 224 -98.01 50.61 -12.83
CA GLY A 224 -99.40 51.07 -12.90
C GLY A 224 -99.82 51.98 -11.74
N MET A 225 -99.07 51.99 -10.63
CA MET A 225 -99.37 52.83 -9.47
C MET A 225 -99.03 54.32 -9.69
N ARG A 226 -99.77 55.20 -9.00
CA ARG A 226 -99.50 56.64 -8.96
C ARG A 226 -99.48 57.15 -7.52
N SER A 227 -98.34 57.61 -7.02
CA SER A 227 -98.23 58.21 -5.68
C SER A 227 -97.00 59.12 -5.56
N ASP A 228 -96.94 59.93 -4.51
CA ASP A 228 -95.74 60.70 -4.18
C ASP A 228 -94.57 59.79 -3.76
N ALA A 229 -94.87 58.64 -3.16
CA ALA A 229 -93.88 57.61 -2.84
C ALA A 229 -93.20 57.03 -4.10
N VAL A 230 -93.92 56.91 -5.22
CA VAL A 230 -93.31 56.54 -6.51
C VAL A 230 -92.34 57.62 -6.99
N LYS A 231 -92.68 58.90 -6.80
CA LYS A 231 -91.80 60.01 -7.18
C LYS A 231 -90.54 60.00 -6.32
N GLU A 232 -90.67 59.78 -5.02
CA GLU A 232 -89.55 59.65 -4.08
C GLU A 232 -88.64 58.46 -4.42
N LEU A 233 -89.22 57.28 -4.71
CA LEU A 233 -88.48 56.12 -5.23
C LEU A 233 -87.69 56.48 -6.49
N GLN A 234 -88.31 57.14 -7.47
CA GLN A 234 -87.63 57.57 -8.69
C GLN A 234 -86.49 58.57 -8.40
N GLU A 235 -86.69 59.52 -7.48
CA GLU A 235 -85.65 60.46 -7.08
C GLU A 235 -84.46 59.75 -6.43
N ASN A 236 -84.72 58.75 -5.60
CA ASN A 236 -83.70 57.95 -4.94
C ASN A 236 -82.95 57.02 -5.90
N LEU A 237 -83.65 56.37 -6.83
CA LEU A 237 -83.02 55.56 -7.89
C LEU A 237 -82.12 56.43 -8.79
N ILE A 238 -82.57 57.64 -9.15
CA ILE A 238 -81.74 58.60 -9.90
C ILE A 238 -80.49 59.00 -9.10
N ARG A 239 -80.63 59.28 -7.80
CA ARG A 239 -79.48 59.62 -6.92
C ARG A 239 -78.43 58.52 -6.85
N LEU A 240 -78.86 57.26 -6.88
CA LEU A 240 -77.97 56.10 -6.91
C LEU A 240 -77.48 55.73 -8.34
N GLY A 241 -77.86 56.51 -9.37
CA GLY A 241 -77.43 56.29 -10.75
C GLY A 241 -78.21 55.21 -11.51
N PHE A 242 -79.35 54.76 -10.98
CA PHE A 242 -80.25 53.81 -11.65
C PHE A 242 -81.24 54.48 -12.60
N GLY A 243 -81.20 55.81 -12.75
CA GLY A 243 -82.05 56.52 -13.69
C GLY A 243 -81.53 57.85 -14.19
N ASN A 244 -81.99 58.23 -15.38
CA ASN A 244 -81.66 59.50 -16.07
C ASN A 244 -82.92 60.14 -16.70
N TRP A 245 -84.06 60.06 -16.01
CA TRP A 245 -85.32 60.65 -16.47
C TRP A 245 -85.82 61.71 -15.49
N LYS A 246 -86.85 62.46 -15.89
CA LYS A 246 -87.57 63.38 -15.01
C LYS A 246 -88.56 62.59 -14.16
N THR A 247 -88.57 62.84 -12.85
CA THR A 247 -89.46 62.13 -11.93
C THR A 247 -90.92 62.50 -12.17
N THR A 248 -91.79 61.51 -12.04
CA THR A 248 -93.24 61.64 -12.12
C THR A 248 -93.86 60.88 -10.96
N THR A 249 -95.13 61.12 -10.67
CA THR A 249 -95.85 60.32 -9.68
C THR A 249 -96.25 58.94 -10.22
N TYR A 250 -95.93 58.58 -11.47
CA TYR A 250 -96.37 57.33 -12.10
C TYR A 250 -95.26 56.28 -12.19
N PHE A 251 -95.55 55.06 -11.74
CA PHE A 251 -94.65 53.92 -11.82
C PHE A 251 -94.86 53.24 -13.18
N GLY A 252 -94.11 53.71 -14.18
CA GLY A 252 -94.15 53.20 -15.54
C GLY A 252 -93.10 52.12 -15.80
N SER A 253 -93.02 51.64 -17.04
CA SER A 253 -92.02 50.63 -17.44
C SER A 253 -90.59 51.09 -17.16
N THR A 254 -90.26 52.37 -17.37
CA THR A 254 -88.92 52.89 -17.07
C THR A 254 -88.58 52.91 -15.58
N THR A 255 -89.58 52.93 -14.70
CA THR A 255 -89.38 52.82 -13.23
C THR A 255 -89.27 51.37 -12.80
N GLU A 256 -90.06 50.48 -13.42
CA GLU A 256 -89.95 49.03 -13.27
C GLU A 256 -88.56 48.55 -13.69
N ASP A 257 -88.11 48.89 -14.90
CA ASP A 257 -86.77 48.56 -15.41
C ASP A 257 -85.66 49.05 -14.46
N ALA A 258 -85.83 50.23 -13.86
CA ALA A 258 -84.89 50.80 -12.90
C ALA A 258 -84.84 50.06 -11.56
N VAL A 259 -86.00 49.60 -11.08
CA VAL A 259 -86.12 48.79 -9.89
C VAL A 259 -85.56 47.40 -10.15
N GLU A 260 -85.85 46.79 -11.31
CA GLU A 260 -85.24 45.53 -11.74
C GLU A 260 -83.72 45.63 -11.84
N ASP A 261 -83.22 46.72 -12.43
CA ASP A 261 -81.78 47.01 -12.50
C ASP A 261 -81.15 47.14 -11.10
N PHE A 262 -81.81 47.86 -10.19
CA PHE A 262 -81.35 48.02 -8.81
C PHE A 262 -81.35 46.69 -8.07
N GLN A 263 -82.44 45.93 -8.18
CA GLN A 263 -82.57 44.60 -7.59
C GLN A 263 -81.49 43.65 -8.13
N SER A 264 -81.32 43.58 -9.44
CA SER A 264 -80.32 42.74 -10.10
C SER A 264 -78.91 43.13 -9.66
N TYR A 265 -78.60 44.42 -9.61
CA TYR A 265 -77.28 44.88 -9.23
C TYR A 265 -76.96 44.59 -7.77
N HIS A 266 -77.93 44.69 -6.85
CA HIS A 266 -77.71 44.41 -5.43
C HIS A 266 -78.01 42.96 -5.02
N GLY A 267 -78.33 42.07 -5.96
CA GLY A 267 -78.57 40.65 -5.69
C GLY A 267 -79.90 40.37 -4.98
N LEU A 268 -80.90 41.24 -5.15
CA LEU A 268 -82.26 41.05 -4.66
C LEU A 268 -83.08 40.20 -5.65
N ASN A 269 -84.27 39.78 -5.22
CA ASN A 269 -85.22 39.13 -6.12
C ASN A 269 -85.70 40.11 -7.21
N VAL A 270 -85.37 39.84 -8.47
CA VAL A 270 -85.68 40.73 -9.60
C VAL A 270 -87.12 40.51 -10.04
N ASN A 271 -88.01 41.34 -9.52
CA ASN A 271 -89.45 41.26 -9.79
C ASN A 271 -90.06 42.60 -10.23
N GLY A 272 -89.26 43.67 -10.29
CA GLY A 272 -89.68 45.01 -10.70
C GLY A 272 -90.62 45.71 -9.70
N THR A 273 -90.87 45.09 -8.55
CA THR A 273 -91.70 45.62 -7.47
C THR A 273 -90.82 46.19 -6.35
N TYR A 274 -91.14 47.39 -5.89
CA TYR A 274 -90.50 48.00 -4.73
C TYR A 274 -91.14 47.45 -3.45
N ASP A 275 -90.68 46.26 -3.07
CA ASP A 275 -91.05 45.57 -1.82
C ASP A 275 -90.18 46.03 -0.64
N THR A 276 -90.49 45.54 0.57
CA THR A 276 -89.77 45.91 1.80
C THR A 276 -88.27 45.65 1.71
N ASN A 277 -87.86 44.53 1.10
CA ASN A 277 -86.43 44.21 0.93
C ASN A 277 -85.74 45.20 -0.02
N THR A 278 -86.42 45.57 -1.11
CA THR A 278 -85.93 46.56 -2.07
C THR A 278 -85.86 47.95 -1.44
N GLN A 279 -86.84 48.30 -0.60
CA GLN A 279 -86.85 49.54 0.17
C GLN A 279 -85.68 49.61 1.17
N GLU A 280 -85.55 48.61 2.05
CA GLU A 280 -84.48 48.57 3.06
C GLU A 280 -83.09 48.65 2.41
N LYS A 281 -82.87 47.93 1.31
CA LYS A 281 -81.60 47.98 0.58
C LYS A 281 -81.36 49.34 -0.07
N LEU A 282 -82.37 49.95 -0.70
CA LEU A 282 -82.27 51.27 -1.31
C LEU A 282 -82.01 52.37 -0.27
N GLU A 283 -82.70 52.33 0.87
CA GLU A 283 -82.45 53.24 2.00
C GLU A 283 -81.04 53.05 2.58
N SER A 284 -80.58 51.81 2.73
CA SER A 284 -79.22 51.50 3.18
C SER A 284 -78.14 52.03 2.23
N GLU A 285 -78.32 51.87 0.91
CA GLU A 285 -77.39 52.42 -0.08
C GLU A 285 -77.36 53.95 0.00
N LEU A 286 -78.51 54.62 0.09
CA LEU A 286 -78.56 56.09 0.18
C LEU A 286 -77.81 56.65 1.39
N GLN A 287 -77.75 55.91 2.51
CA GLN A 287 -77.02 56.34 3.71
C GLN A 287 -75.51 56.13 3.59
N ASN A 288 -75.06 55.14 2.83
CA ASN A 288 -73.65 54.72 2.78
C ASN A 288 -72.97 55.06 1.44
N THR A 289 -73.63 55.83 0.58
CA THR A 289 -73.16 56.15 -0.76
C THR A 289 -72.65 57.59 -0.85
N TYR A 290 -71.51 57.78 -1.52
CA TYR A 290 -70.96 59.12 -1.78
C TYR A 290 -71.06 59.50 -3.25
N PHE A 291 -71.54 60.71 -3.54
CA PHE A 291 -71.69 61.25 -4.88
C PHE A 291 -71.31 62.74 -4.92
N TYR A 292 -71.32 63.31 -6.13
CA TYR A 292 -70.95 64.71 -6.38
C TYR A 292 -71.63 65.69 -5.42
N GLY A 293 -70.81 66.49 -4.73
CA GLY A 293 -71.24 67.50 -3.76
C GLY A 293 -71.24 67.04 -2.30
N ASN A 294 -71.08 65.73 -2.01
CA ASN A 294 -70.94 65.22 -0.65
C ASN A 294 -69.62 65.65 0.01
N ARG A 295 -69.60 65.69 1.36
CA ARG A 295 -68.39 65.92 2.16
C ARG A 295 -68.31 64.95 3.35
N SER A 296 -67.19 64.26 3.51
CA SER A 296 -66.94 63.33 4.61
C SER A 296 -65.45 62.96 4.68
N SER A 297 -65.00 62.47 5.84
CA SER A 297 -63.65 61.94 6.04
C SER A 297 -63.40 60.67 5.23
N GLU A 298 -64.42 59.84 5.04
CA GLU A 298 -64.37 58.58 4.32
C GLU A 298 -64.15 58.81 2.82
N ILE A 299 -64.63 59.94 2.28
CA ILE A 299 -64.31 60.35 0.90
C ILE A 299 -62.79 60.56 0.71
N LEU A 300 -62.09 61.08 1.72
CA LEU A 300 -60.63 61.24 1.67
C LEU A 300 -59.94 59.87 1.54
N GLU A 301 -60.37 58.90 2.34
CA GLU A 301 -59.86 57.52 2.33
C GLU A 301 -60.12 56.84 0.97
N LEU A 302 -61.35 56.93 0.45
CA LEU A 302 -61.72 56.36 -0.85
C LEU A 302 -60.97 57.04 -2.01
N GLN A 303 -60.72 58.34 -1.91
CA GLN A 303 -59.87 59.05 -2.86
C GLN A 303 -58.41 58.57 -2.81
N ASN A 304 -57.87 58.26 -1.63
CA ASN A 304 -56.56 57.65 -1.51
C ASN A 304 -56.51 56.30 -2.24
N HIS A 305 -57.51 55.43 -2.06
CA HIS A 305 -57.57 54.15 -2.78
C HIS A 305 -57.59 54.35 -4.31
N LEU A 306 -58.40 55.29 -4.81
CA LEU A 306 -58.43 55.64 -6.24
C LEU A 306 -57.07 56.12 -6.76
N ILE A 307 -56.37 56.95 -5.98
CA ILE A 307 -55.02 57.44 -6.32
C ILE A 307 -54.00 56.29 -6.29
N MET A 308 -54.03 55.42 -5.28
CA MET A 308 -53.16 54.24 -5.17
C MET A 308 -53.29 53.31 -6.38
N LEU A 309 -54.51 53.16 -6.88
CA LEU A 309 -54.84 52.37 -8.06
C LEU A 309 -54.54 53.09 -9.39
N GLY A 310 -54.10 54.35 -9.35
CA GLY A 310 -53.71 55.13 -10.52
C GLY A 310 -54.85 55.84 -11.25
N TYR A 311 -56.07 55.87 -10.68
CA TYR A 311 -57.20 56.64 -11.22
C TYR A 311 -57.10 58.13 -10.88
N GLY A 312 -56.05 58.55 -10.17
CA GLY A 312 -55.82 59.94 -9.81
C GLY A 312 -54.38 60.36 -9.59
N ASN A 313 -54.15 61.66 -9.78
CA ASN A 313 -52.89 62.34 -9.53
C ASN A 313 -53.14 63.75 -8.95
N TRP A 314 -53.91 63.80 -7.86
CA TRP A 314 -54.26 65.04 -7.14
C TRP A 314 -54.15 64.83 -5.64
N ASN A 315 -54.17 65.92 -4.87
CA ASN A 315 -54.23 65.83 -3.42
C ASN A 315 -55.67 65.56 -2.97
N PRO A 316 -55.94 64.45 -2.26
CA PRO A 316 -57.28 64.08 -1.83
C PRO A 316 -57.83 65.13 -0.84
N THR A 317 -59.15 65.32 -0.83
CA THR A 317 -59.85 66.23 0.07
C THR A 317 -61.11 65.55 0.62
N VAL A 318 -61.66 66.07 1.71
CA VAL A 318 -62.95 65.57 2.27
C VAL A 318 -64.17 65.82 1.37
N ARG A 319 -64.00 66.25 0.12
CA ARG A 319 -65.08 66.65 -0.81
C ARG A 319 -65.10 65.72 -2.01
N PHE A 320 -66.31 65.28 -2.39
CA PHE A 320 -66.54 64.57 -3.64
C PHE A 320 -66.80 65.60 -4.75
N GLY A 321 -65.77 65.88 -5.55
CA GLY A 321 -65.82 66.85 -6.64
C GLY A 321 -65.87 66.20 -8.03
N PRO A 322 -65.83 67.00 -9.11
CA PRO A 322 -65.92 66.49 -10.48
C PRO A 322 -64.72 65.62 -10.87
N THR A 323 -63.56 65.85 -10.27
CA THR A 323 -62.35 65.01 -10.46
C THR A 323 -62.50 63.66 -9.76
N THR A 324 -63.13 63.62 -8.58
CA THR A 324 -63.46 62.38 -7.86
C THR A 324 -64.47 61.56 -8.65
N GLU A 325 -65.54 62.21 -9.12
CA GLU A 325 -66.57 61.59 -9.94
C GLU A 325 -65.98 60.96 -11.21
N SER A 326 -65.10 61.69 -11.91
CA SER A 326 -64.41 61.18 -13.11
C SER A 326 -63.54 59.95 -12.81
N ALA A 327 -62.89 59.93 -11.64
CA ALA A 327 -62.06 58.82 -11.21
C ALA A 327 -62.88 57.59 -10.80
N VAL A 328 -64.02 57.82 -10.14
CA VAL A 328 -64.98 56.77 -9.78
C VAL A 328 -65.60 56.16 -11.03
N LEU A 329 -65.98 56.99 -12.01
CA LEU A 329 -66.44 56.53 -13.33
C LEU A 329 -65.38 55.67 -14.00
N ALA A 330 -64.15 56.16 -14.10
CA ALA A 330 -63.05 55.41 -14.71
C ALA A 330 -62.76 54.09 -13.95
N PHE A 331 -62.87 54.08 -12.63
CA PHE A 331 -62.73 52.87 -11.82
C PHE A 331 -63.87 51.89 -12.11
N GLN A 332 -65.12 52.33 -12.07
CA GLN A 332 -66.29 51.49 -12.34
C GLN A 332 -66.28 50.93 -13.77
N GLU A 333 -65.82 51.70 -14.76
CA GLU A 333 -65.66 51.22 -16.15
C GLU A 333 -64.67 50.05 -16.27
N THR A 334 -63.69 49.96 -15.37
CA THR A 334 -62.70 48.88 -15.36
C THR A 334 -63.27 47.54 -14.86
N TYR A 335 -64.28 47.56 -13.98
CA TYR A 335 -64.81 46.37 -13.32
C TYR A 335 -66.23 46.06 -13.78
N SER A 336 -66.40 44.97 -14.54
CA SER A 336 -67.69 44.59 -15.15
C SER A 336 -68.81 44.26 -14.15
N ASP A 337 -68.46 43.99 -12.89
CA ASP A 337 -69.38 43.73 -11.78
C ASP A 337 -69.87 45.02 -11.08
N LEU A 338 -69.33 46.18 -11.45
CA LEU A 338 -69.76 47.49 -10.99
C LEU A 338 -70.63 48.19 -12.05
N LYS A 339 -71.66 48.91 -11.59
CA LYS A 339 -72.46 49.76 -12.47
C LYS A 339 -71.76 51.11 -12.61
N VAL A 340 -71.57 51.57 -13.84
CA VAL A 340 -70.93 52.87 -14.13
C VAL A 340 -71.92 54.00 -13.85
N THR A 341 -71.96 54.45 -12.60
CA THR A 341 -72.89 55.47 -12.10
C THR A 341 -72.18 56.78 -11.74
N GLY A 342 -70.85 56.74 -11.55
CA GLY A 342 -70.06 57.85 -11.02
C GLY A 342 -70.25 58.07 -9.52
N VAL A 343 -70.94 57.13 -8.87
CA VAL A 343 -71.34 57.17 -7.47
C VAL A 343 -70.55 56.09 -6.71
N LEU A 344 -69.94 56.45 -5.58
CA LEU A 344 -69.31 55.48 -4.68
C LEU A 344 -70.38 54.77 -3.86
N ASP A 345 -71.08 53.83 -4.48
CA ASP A 345 -71.98 52.90 -3.77
C ASP A 345 -71.21 51.90 -2.90
N THR A 346 -71.91 51.14 -2.06
CA THR A 346 -71.23 50.22 -1.13
C THR A 346 -70.41 49.14 -1.84
N LYS A 347 -70.83 48.70 -3.04
CA LYS A 347 -70.10 47.73 -3.87
C LYS A 347 -68.81 48.32 -4.43
N THR A 348 -68.86 49.55 -4.93
CA THR A 348 -67.72 50.29 -5.48
C THR A 348 -66.71 50.59 -4.37
N GLN A 349 -67.18 50.99 -3.18
CA GLN A 349 -66.32 51.20 -2.01
C GLN A 349 -65.65 49.90 -1.55
N ALA A 350 -66.40 48.80 -1.44
CA ALA A 350 -65.85 47.50 -1.09
C ALA A 350 -64.81 47.02 -2.12
N LYS A 351 -65.08 47.23 -3.41
CA LYS A 351 -64.16 46.87 -4.49
C LYS A 351 -62.88 47.70 -4.46
N LEU A 352 -62.97 49.01 -4.18
CA LEU A 352 -61.80 49.87 -4.00
C LEU A 352 -60.90 49.37 -2.87
N LYS A 353 -61.49 49.06 -1.71
CA LYS A 353 -60.75 48.53 -0.55
C LYS A 353 -60.07 47.20 -0.88
N GLN A 354 -60.82 46.27 -1.49
CA GLN A 354 -60.32 44.96 -1.91
C GLN A 354 -59.10 45.07 -2.84
N GLU A 355 -59.13 45.98 -3.82
CA GLU A 355 -58.05 46.09 -4.81
C GLU A 355 -56.76 46.72 -4.28
N THR A 356 -56.81 47.33 -3.10
CA THR A 356 -55.67 47.98 -2.41
C THR A 356 -55.19 47.24 -1.16
N GLU A 357 -55.82 46.12 -0.79
CA GLU A 357 -55.53 45.37 0.44
C GLU A 357 -54.16 44.67 0.43
N VAL A 358 -53.69 44.26 -0.75
CA VAL A 358 -52.41 43.56 -0.96
C VAL A 358 -51.54 44.38 -1.90
N LEU A 359 -50.29 44.68 -1.52
CA LEU A 359 -49.40 45.41 -2.42
C LEU A 359 -49.02 44.51 -3.60
N LYS A 360 -49.32 44.96 -4.81
CA LYS A 360 -49.11 44.24 -6.06
C LYS A 360 -48.71 45.22 -7.14
N LYS A 361 -48.17 44.68 -8.23
CA LYS A 361 -47.78 45.49 -9.39
C LYS A 361 -48.89 46.41 -9.86
N GLY A 362 -48.52 47.67 -10.10
CA GLY A 362 -49.44 48.73 -10.49
C GLY A 362 -49.80 49.70 -9.36
N LEU A 363 -49.71 49.28 -8.11
CA LEU A 363 -50.06 50.12 -6.96
C LEU A 363 -49.02 51.21 -6.67
N ARG A 364 -49.49 52.33 -6.11
CA ARG A 364 -48.66 53.45 -5.63
C ARG A 364 -48.95 53.78 -4.18
N SER A 365 -47.99 53.62 -3.27
CA SER A 365 -48.15 54.00 -1.86
C SER A 365 -46.80 54.16 -1.13
N ASP A 366 -46.81 54.72 0.09
CA ASP A 366 -45.59 54.83 0.90
C ASP A 366 -45.15 53.45 1.44
N GLU A 367 -46.09 52.55 1.69
CA GLU A 367 -45.84 51.16 2.09
C GLU A 367 -45.08 50.39 0.99
N VAL A 368 -45.33 50.70 -0.29
CA VAL A 368 -44.54 50.15 -1.41
C VAL A 368 -43.09 50.61 -1.36
N LYS A 369 -42.85 51.86 -0.94
CA LYS A 369 -41.50 52.40 -0.81
C LYS A 369 -40.77 51.71 0.35
N GLU A 370 -41.44 51.52 1.48
CA GLU A 370 -40.92 50.78 2.63
C GLU A 370 -40.59 49.33 2.28
N LEU A 371 -41.48 48.62 1.57
CA LEU A 371 -41.21 47.29 1.03
C LEU A 371 -39.94 47.26 0.18
N GLN A 372 -39.78 48.24 -0.73
CA GLN A 372 -38.60 48.33 -1.58
C GLN A 372 -37.32 48.57 -0.77
N GLU A 373 -37.36 49.47 0.21
CA GLU A 373 -36.23 49.74 1.12
C GLU A 373 -35.81 48.47 1.87
N ASN A 374 -36.78 47.70 2.36
CA ASN A 374 -36.55 46.44 3.07
C ASN A 374 -35.98 45.34 2.16
N LEU A 375 -36.51 45.18 0.94
CA LEU A 375 -35.97 44.23 -0.04
C LEU A 375 -34.54 44.61 -0.47
N ILE A 376 -34.26 45.89 -0.66
CA ILE A 376 -32.90 46.39 -0.96
C ILE A 376 -31.96 46.08 0.21
N ARG A 377 -32.39 46.34 1.45
CA ARG A 377 -31.59 46.09 2.65
C ARG A 377 -31.21 44.61 2.80
N LEU A 378 -32.11 43.69 2.45
CA LEU A 378 -31.85 42.24 2.42
C LEU A 378 -31.08 41.77 1.17
N GLY A 379 -30.70 42.68 0.25
CA GLY A 379 -29.94 42.35 -0.95
C GLY A 379 -30.76 41.79 -2.11
N PHE A 380 -32.08 41.90 -2.07
CA PHE A 380 -32.98 41.54 -3.18
C PHE A 380 -33.14 42.67 -4.19
N GLY A 381 -32.58 43.85 -3.92
CA GLY A 381 -32.66 44.99 -4.81
C GLY A 381 -31.44 45.88 -4.87
N ASN A 382 -31.27 46.55 -6.01
CA ASN A 382 -30.21 47.52 -6.26
C ASN A 382 -30.76 48.69 -7.10
N TRP A 383 -31.80 49.34 -6.61
CA TRP A 383 -32.42 50.51 -7.24
C TRP A 383 -32.80 51.55 -6.19
N ASN A 384 -33.21 52.74 -6.64
CA ASN A 384 -33.72 53.78 -5.74
C ASN A 384 -35.20 53.53 -5.42
N PRO A 385 -35.59 53.44 -4.14
CA PRO A 385 -36.96 53.13 -3.77
C PRO A 385 -37.94 54.24 -4.17
N THR A 386 -39.09 53.84 -4.71
CA THR A 386 -40.17 54.73 -5.13
C THR A 386 -41.48 54.28 -4.52
N THR A 387 -42.50 55.12 -4.55
CA THR A 387 -43.85 54.73 -4.13
C THR A 387 -44.54 53.79 -5.11
N TYR A 388 -43.96 53.48 -6.28
CA TYR A 388 -44.59 52.67 -7.32
C TYR A 388 -44.13 51.22 -7.32
N PHE A 389 -45.10 50.29 -7.35
CA PHE A 389 -44.84 48.86 -7.43
C PHE A 389 -44.73 48.45 -8.91
N GLY A 390 -43.51 48.52 -9.44
CA GLY A 390 -43.20 48.16 -10.83
C GLY A 390 -42.79 46.70 -11.02
N SER A 391 -42.39 46.33 -12.25
CA SER A 391 -41.90 44.99 -12.58
C SER A 391 -40.58 44.63 -11.88
N THR A 392 -39.75 45.61 -11.52
CA THR A 392 -38.51 45.38 -10.75
C THR A 392 -38.82 45.01 -9.30
N THR A 393 -39.78 45.69 -8.68
CA THR A 393 -40.27 45.37 -7.32
C THR A 393 -40.93 44.01 -7.29
N GLU A 394 -41.76 43.70 -8.30
CA GLU A 394 -42.38 42.38 -8.47
C GLU A 394 -41.34 41.27 -8.59
N GLY A 395 -40.36 41.42 -9.48
CA GLY A 395 -39.29 40.42 -9.64
C GLY A 395 -38.49 40.19 -8.36
N ALA A 396 -38.12 41.26 -7.65
CA ALA A 396 -37.39 41.14 -6.40
C ALA A 396 -38.21 40.54 -5.25
N LEU A 397 -39.50 40.81 -5.21
CA LEU A 397 -40.41 40.19 -4.25
C LEU A 397 -40.58 38.69 -4.56
N MET A 398 -40.70 38.33 -5.85
CA MET A 398 -40.74 36.93 -6.28
C MET A 398 -39.44 36.20 -5.93
N ASP A 399 -38.29 36.83 -6.15
CA ASP A 399 -36.98 36.29 -5.72
C ASP A 399 -36.94 36.06 -4.20
N PHE A 400 -37.45 37.00 -3.40
CA PHE A 400 -37.54 36.87 -1.95
C PHE A 400 -38.46 35.72 -1.55
N GLN A 401 -39.64 35.64 -2.17
CA GLN A 401 -40.61 34.57 -1.95
C GLN A 401 -40.01 33.21 -2.29
N GLU A 402 -39.38 33.06 -3.45
CA GLU A 402 -38.73 31.83 -3.89
C GLU A 402 -37.60 31.44 -2.93
N TYR A 403 -36.72 32.39 -2.59
CA TYR A 403 -35.60 32.12 -1.70
C TYR A 403 -36.04 31.68 -0.30
N HIS A 404 -37.17 32.18 0.22
CA HIS A 404 -37.68 31.79 1.54
C HIS A 404 -38.77 30.70 1.51
N GLY A 405 -39.06 30.11 0.34
CA GLY A 405 -40.03 29.02 0.20
C GLY A 405 -41.50 29.46 0.40
N LEU A 406 -41.81 30.72 0.09
CA LEU A 406 -43.18 31.25 0.09
C LEU A 406 -43.86 31.01 -1.28
N SER A 407 -45.16 31.26 -1.35
CA SER A 407 -45.88 31.26 -2.63
C SER A 407 -45.34 32.38 -3.54
N VAL A 408 -44.79 32.01 -4.69
CA VAL A 408 -44.14 32.93 -5.64
C VAL A 408 -45.19 33.57 -6.55
N ASN A 409 -45.94 34.52 -5.98
CA ASN A 409 -47.06 35.18 -6.66
C ASN A 409 -46.79 36.67 -6.98
N GLY A 410 -45.66 37.22 -6.52
CA GLY A 410 -45.28 38.61 -6.76
C GLY A 410 -46.16 39.64 -6.03
N THR A 411 -46.96 39.19 -5.06
CA THR A 411 -47.82 40.03 -4.23
C THR A 411 -47.34 40.04 -2.78
N PHE A 412 -47.40 41.19 -2.12
CA PHE A 412 -46.98 41.36 -0.73
C PHE A 412 -48.16 41.15 0.22
N ASP A 413 -48.40 39.89 0.55
CA ASP A 413 -49.44 39.45 1.48
C ASP A 413 -48.93 39.38 2.94
N LYS A 414 -49.83 39.08 3.89
CA LYS A 414 -49.51 38.97 5.33
C LYS A 414 -48.51 37.86 5.68
N ASN A 415 -48.31 36.87 4.80
CA ASN A 415 -47.31 35.82 5.02
C ASN A 415 -45.93 36.33 4.61
N THR A 416 -45.87 37.01 3.46
CA THR A 416 -44.66 37.63 2.93
C THR A 416 -44.18 38.77 3.84
N GLU A 417 -45.10 39.58 4.36
CA GLU A 417 -44.81 40.64 5.34
C GLU A 417 -44.17 40.08 6.61
N ARG A 418 -44.82 39.11 7.28
CA ARG A 418 -44.27 38.49 8.49
C ARG A 418 -42.89 37.86 8.26
N LYS A 419 -42.69 37.23 7.09
CA LYS A 419 -41.38 36.65 6.76
C LYS A 419 -40.32 37.72 6.56
N LEU A 420 -40.64 38.77 5.80
CA LEU A 420 -39.75 39.91 5.57
C LEU A 420 -39.33 40.58 6.88
N GLU A 421 -40.31 40.86 7.76
CA GLU A 421 -40.07 41.45 9.08
C GLU A 421 -39.17 40.55 9.95
N SER A 422 -39.44 39.24 9.97
CA SER A 422 -38.63 38.30 10.74
C SER A 422 -37.17 38.25 10.26
N GLU A 423 -36.92 38.29 8.95
CA GLU A 423 -35.56 38.29 8.40
C GLU A 423 -34.82 39.58 8.74
N LEU A 424 -35.49 40.74 8.68
CA LEU A 424 -34.88 42.02 9.03
C LEU A 424 -34.46 42.09 10.51
N GLN A 425 -35.15 41.38 11.40
CA GLN A 425 -34.83 41.35 12.84
C GLN A 425 -33.61 40.48 13.17
N VAL A 426 -33.43 39.37 12.46
CA VAL A 426 -32.37 38.38 12.77
C VAL A 426 -31.13 38.52 11.88
N SER A 427 -31.20 39.32 10.81
CA SER A 427 -30.10 39.49 9.87
C SER A 427 -29.10 40.55 10.33
N TYR A 428 -27.82 40.31 10.06
CA TYR A 428 -26.76 41.31 10.25
C TYR A 428 -26.28 41.90 8.93
N PHE A 429 -26.12 43.22 8.92
CA PHE A 429 -25.79 44.03 7.74
C PHE A 429 -24.46 44.76 7.93
N TYR A 430 -23.88 45.22 6.82
CA TYR A 430 -22.72 46.11 6.85
C TYR A 430 -22.98 47.34 7.74
N GLY A 431 -22.08 47.57 8.70
CA GLY A 431 -22.15 48.69 9.65
C GLY A 431 -22.73 48.33 11.02
N ASP A 432 -23.37 47.16 11.15
CA ASP A 432 -23.98 46.73 12.41
C ASP A 432 -22.94 46.43 13.50
N ARG A 433 -23.39 46.51 14.76
CA ARG A 433 -22.61 46.15 15.94
C ARG A 433 -23.41 45.26 16.88
N ASP A 434 -22.89 44.06 17.12
CA ASP A 434 -23.53 43.03 17.94
C ASP A 434 -22.47 42.04 18.45
N SER A 435 -22.66 41.49 19.64
CA SER A 435 -21.82 40.41 20.17
C SER A 435 -21.92 39.12 19.36
N GLU A 436 -23.08 38.78 18.80
CA GLU A 436 -23.25 37.56 17.98
C GLU A 436 -22.47 37.61 16.67
N ILE A 437 -22.17 38.81 16.16
CA ILE A 437 -21.29 38.98 15.00
C ILE A 437 -19.90 38.39 15.26
N VAL A 438 -19.41 38.40 16.50
CA VAL A 438 -18.11 37.80 16.87
C VAL A 438 -18.12 36.29 16.61
N GLU A 439 -19.18 35.61 17.02
CA GLU A 439 -19.35 34.16 16.82
C GLU A 439 -19.45 33.82 15.33
N LEU A 440 -20.27 34.55 14.58
CA LEU A 440 -20.43 34.34 13.13
C LEU A 440 -19.14 34.62 12.36
N GLN A 441 -18.35 35.63 12.80
CA GLN A 441 -17.01 35.88 12.27
C GLN A 441 -16.05 34.74 12.61
N TYR A 442 -16.12 34.20 13.82
CA TYR A 442 -15.35 33.03 14.21
C TYR A 442 -15.64 31.84 13.29
N HIS A 443 -16.92 31.54 13.01
CA HIS A 443 -17.29 30.50 12.06
C HIS A 443 -16.72 30.72 10.65
N LEU A 444 -16.78 31.95 10.13
CA LEU A 444 -16.19 32.29 8.82
C LEU A 444 -14.67 32.07 8.81
N ILE A 445 -13.97 32.48 9.86
CA ILE A 445 -12.52 32.28 10.00
C ILE A 445 -12.17 30.78 10.05
N MET A 446 -12.91 30.01 10.85
CA MET A 446 -12.73 28.57 11.02
C MET A 446 -12.95 27.79 9.71
N LEU A 447 -13.87 28.26 8.87
CA LEU A 447 -14.14 27.71 7.54
C LEU A 447 -13.15 28.21 6.47
N GLY A 448 -12.24 29.13 6.82
CA GLY A 448 -11.20 29.65 5.92
C GLY A 448 -11.63 30.84 5.06
N PHE A 449 -12.79 31.45 5.34
CA PHE A 449 -13.23 32.68 4.67
C PHE A 449 -12.61 33.94 5.29
N GLY A 450 -11.82 33.79 6.37
CA GLY A 450 -11.13 34.90 7.01
C GLY A 450 -9.81 34.56 7.70
N ASN A 451 -9.01 35.60 7.90
CA ASN A 451 -7.74 35.58 8.62
C ASN A 451 -7.55 36.91 9.37
N TRP A 452 -8.47 37.19 10.31
CA TRP A 452 -8.48 38.38 11.15
C TRP A 452 -9.04 38.02 12.53
N ASP A 453 -8.84 38.88 13.51
CA ASP A 453 -9.45 38.73 14.84
C ASP A 453 -10.92 39.16 14.79
N PRO A 454 -11.87 38.34 15.28
CA PRO A 454 -13.28 38.67 15.25
C PRO A 454 -13.58 39.87 16.15
N THR A 455 -14.49 40.73 15.71
CA THR A 455 -14.92 41.93 16.43
C THR A 455 -16.44 42.03 16.41
N VAL A 456 -17.02 42.81 17.33
CA VAL A 456 -18.47 43.06 17.37
C VAL A 456 -19.01 43.79 16.13
N ARG A 457 -18.15 44.19 15.18
CA ARG A 457 -18.53 45.02 14.02
C ARG A 457 -18.65 44.19 12.76
N PHE A 458 -19.74 44.37 12.02
CA PHE A 458 -19.84 43.90 10.65
C PHE A 458 -19.19 44.91 9.70
N GLY A 459 -17.92 44.67 9.34
CA GLY A 459 -17.14 45.54 8.47
C GLY A 459 -17.01 45.04 7.02
N PRO A 460 -16.25 45.76 6.17
CA PRO A 460 -16.04 45.38 4.76
C PRO A 460 -15.28 44.06 4.59
N THR A 461 -14.47 43.66 5.58
CA THR A 461 -13.80 42.35 5.58
C THR A 461 -14.79 41.22 5.85
N THR A 462 -15.67 41.40 6.83
CA THR A 462 -16.76 40.47 7.15
C THR A 462 -17.72 40.31 5.97
N GLU A 463 -18.14 41.41 5.34
CA GLU A 463 -19.00 41.38 4.16
C GLU A 463 -18.40 40.55 3.02
N LYS A 464 -17.11 40.78 2.70
CA LYS A 464 -16.41 39.99 1.67
C LYS A 464 -16.33 38.52 2.03
N ALA A 465 -16.15 38.19 3.31
CA ALA A 465 -16.13 36.82 3.81
C ALA A 465 -17.49 36.14 3.60
N VAL A 466 -18.58 36.85 3.93
CA VAL A 466 -19.96 36.40 3.78
C VAL A 466 -20.28 36.19 2.30
N ILE A 467 -19.90 37.12 1.42
CA ILE A 467 -20.04 36.98 -0.04
C ILE A 467 -19.28 35.75 -0.53
N ALA A 468 -18.03 35.54 -0.08
CA ALA A 468 -17.23 34.39 -0.47
C ALA A 468 -17.86 33.06 0.01
N PHE A 469 -18.39 33.05 1.23
CA PHE A 469 -19.12 31.92 1.80
C PHE A 469 -20.40 31.62 1.00
N GLN A 470 -21.25 32.63 0.75
CA GLN A 470 -22.49 32.48 -0.03
C GLN A 470 -22.21 32.00 -1.47
N ASN A 471 -21.12 32.46 -2.10
CA ASN A 471 -20.71 31.95 -3.41
C ASN A 471 -20.26 30.49 -3.39
N THR A 472 -19.78 30.00 -2.25
CA THR A 472 -19.25 28.62 -2.12
C THR A 472 -20.36 27.59 -1.94
N TYR A 473 -21.46 27.95 -1.26
CA TYR A 473 -22.52 27.01 -0.92
C TYR A 473 -23.80 27.24 -1.74
N SER A 474 -24.24 26.20 -2.45
CA SER A 474 -25.49 26.22 -3.22
C SER A 474 -26.72 26.44 -2.33
N GLY A 475 -27.70 27.20 -2.82
CA GLY A 475 -28.95 27.48 -2.10
C GLY A 475 -28.91 28.72 -1.21
N LEU A 476 -27.78 29.44 -1.18
CA LEU A 476 -27.66 30.78 -0.60
C LEU A 476 -27.68 31.85 -1.70
N LYS A 477 -28.33 32.98 -1.43
CA LYS A 477 -28.26 34.14 -2.32
C LYS A 477 -27.04 34.97 -1.95
N VAL A 478 -26.28 35.40 -2.95
CA VAL A 478 -25.04 36.18 -2.75
C VAL A 478 -25.40 37.65 -2.52
N THR A 479 -25.74 37.97 -1.28
CA THR A 479 -26.19 39.32 -0.85
C THR A 479 -25.14 40.05 -0.03
N GLY A 480 -24.19 39.34 0.56
CA GLY A 480 -23.27 39.88 1.57
C GLY A 480 -23.91 40.14 2.93
N VAL A 481 -25.20 39.82 3.09
CA VAL A 481 -25.95 39.90 4.34
C VAL A 481 -25.88 38.57 5.06
N LEU A 482 -25.66 38.58 6.38
CA LEU A 482 -25.81 37.39 7.21
C LEU A 482 -27.30 37.17 7.50
N ASP A 483 -28.05 36.70 6.50
CA ASP A 483 -29.45 36.32 6.65
C ASP A 483 -29.61 35.02 7.47
N SER A 484 -30.83 34.70 7.89
CA SER A 484 -31.08 33.53 8.74
C SER A 484 -30.58 32.22 8.12
N LYS A 485 -30.70 32.08 6.78
CA LYS A 485 -30.23 30.91 6.03
C LYS A 485 -28.70 30.82 6.01
N THR A 486 -28.02 31.94 5.82
CA THR A 486 -26.56 32.04 5.80
C THR A 486 -25.99 31.75 7.19
N GLN A 487 -26.61 32.28 8.25
CA GLN A 487 -26.22 32.00 9.63
C GLN A 487 -26.43 30.52 10.00
N ALA A 488 -27.60 29.95 9.65
CA ALA A 488 -27.88 28.53 9.88
C ALA A 488 -26.88 27.65 9.13
N LYS A 489 -26.55 27.99 7.88
CA LYS A 489 -25.56 27.26 7.08
C LYS A 489 -24.15 27.39 7.68
N LEU A 490 -23.77 28.55 8.20
CA LEU A 490 -22.49 28.73 8.89
C LEU A 490 -22.38 27.81 10.11
N ARG A 491 -23.39 27.83 10.99
CA ARG A 491 -23.44 26.99 12.20
C ARG A 491 -23.43 25.49 11.86
N LEU A 492 -24.17 25.09 10.83
CA LEU A 492 -24.20 23.70 10.36
C LEU A 492 -22.85 23.22 9.83
N GLU A 493 -22.09 24.08 9.13
CA GLU A 493 -20.78 23.70 8.58
C GLU A 493 -19.67 23.73 9.64
N THR A 494 -19.90 24.36 10.80
CA THR A 494 -19.00 24.34 11.97
C THR A 494 -19.41 23.35 13.06
N GLU A 495 -20.53 22.65 12.89
CA GLU A 495 -21.01 21.63 13.82
C GLU A 495 -20.05 20.43 13.89
N GLY A 496 -19.72 19.96 15.10
CA GLY A 496 -18.84 18.80 15.33
C GLY A 496 -17.38 19.01 14.94
N LEU A 497 -16.94 20.26 14.79
CA LEU A 497 -15.60 20.64 14.39
C LEU A 497 -14.58 20.37 15.51
N LEU A 498 -13.42 19.80 15.16
CA LEU A 498 -12.32 19.55 16.11
C LEU A 498 -11.10 20.39 15.78
N GLN A 499 -10.47 20.96 16.81
CA GLN A 499 -9.27 21.78 16.68
C GLN A 499 -8.38 21.68 17.91
N LYS A 500 -7.17 22.23 17.80
CA LYS A 500 -6.19 22.24 18.89
C LYS A 500 -6.80 22.81 20.17
N GLY A 501 -6.58 22.12 21.28
CA GLY A 501 -7.11 22.47 22.61
C GLY A 501 -8.36 21.69 23.01
N MET A 502 -9.08 21.09 22.06
CA MET A 502 -10.31 20.32 22.35
C MET A 502 -10.00 18.93 22.93
N ARG A 503 -10.88 18.45 23.81
CA ARG A 503 -10.89 17.08 24.35
C ARG A 503 -12.23 16.40 24.07
N SER A 504 -12.23 15.28 23.35
CA SER A 504 -13.43 14.45 23.14
C SER A 504 -13.09 13.08 22.55
N ASP A 505 -14.03 12.13 22.61
CA ASP A 505 -13.90 10.84 21.92
C ASP A 505 -13.80 10.99 20.40
N ALA A 506 -14.47 12.00 19.83
CA ALA A 506 -14.37 12.32 18.41
C ALA A 506 -12.93 12.68 17.98
N VAL A 507 -12.13 13.29 18.88
CA VAL A 507 -10.69 13.52 18.63
C VAL A 507 -9.94 12.20 18.56
N LYS A 508 -10.25 11.26 19.45
CA LYS A 508 -9.62 9.94 19.46
C LYS A 508 -9.93 9.17 18.19
N GLU A 509 -11.16 9.21 17.72
CA GLU A 509 -11.58 8.63 16.43
C GLU A 509 -10.85 9.27 15.24
N LEU A 510 -10.77 10.60 15.19
CA LEU A 510 -9.98 11.31 14.18
C LEU A 510 -8.51 10.87 14.19
N GLN A 511 -7.90 10.80 15.36
CA GLN A 511 -6.50 10.38 15.49
C GLN A 511 -6.29 8.94 15.00
N GLN A 512 -7.19 8.02 15.37
CA GLN A 512 -7.15 6.64 14.89
C GLN A 512 -7.19 6.57 13.36
N GLU A 513 -8.06 7.36 12.74
CA GLU A 513 -8.20 7.35 11.29
C GLU A 513 -7.00 8.01 10.59
N LEU A 514 -6.45 9.10 11.12
CA LEU A 514 -5.22 9.70 10.60
C LEU A 514 -4.03 8.72 10.70
N ILE A 515 -3.92 7.99 11.80
CA ILE A 515 -2.90 6.94 11.97
C ILE A 515 -3.09 5.86 10.91
N ARG A 516 -4.33 5.38 10.73
CA ARG A 516 -4.67 4.36 9.74
C ARG A 516 -4.31 4.79 8.32
N LEU A 517 -4.53 6.06 7.98
CA LEU A 517 -4.22 6.65 6.68
C LEU A 517 -2.72 7.00 6.49
N GLY A 518 -1.88 6.75 7.50
CA GLY A 518 -0.44 6.99 7.44
C GLY A 518 -0.01 8.44 7.73
N PHE A 519 -0.91 9.26 8.28
CA PHE A 519 -0.62 10.63 8.73
C PHE A 519 -0.23 10.70 10.21
N GLY A 520 -0.20 9.57 10.93
CA GLY A 520 0.19 9.52 12.33
C GLY A 520 0.91 8.27 12.81
N ASN A 521 1.70 8.44 13.86
CA ASN A 521 2.49 7.39 14.52
C ASN A 521 2.56 7.64 16.05
N TRP A 522 1.41 7.76 16.69
CA TRP A 522 1.26 7.96 18.13
C TRP A 522 0.08 7.16 18.67
N ASN A 523 -0.05 7.08 20.00
CA ASN A 523 -1.22 6.46 20.64
C ASN A 523 -2.39 7.45 20.65
N PRO A 524 -3.59 7.07 20.16
CA PRO A 524 -4.75 7.95 20.16
C PRO A 524 -5.17 8.36 21.57
N THR A 525 -5.37 9.65 21.78
CA THR A 525 -5.89 10.27 23.00
C THR A 525 -7.16 11.06 22.68
N THR A 526 -7.89 11.48 23.71
CA THR A 526 -9.05 12.37 23.54
C THR A 526 -8.62 13.82 23.28
N TYR A 527 -7.34 14.17 23.41
CA TYR A 527 -6.87 15.56 23.30
C TYR A 527 -6.31 15.90 21.92
N TYR A 528 -6.78 17.00 21.34
CA TYR A 528 -6.31 17.51 20.06
C TYR A 528 -5.09 18.42 20.31
N GLY A 529 -3.91 17.82 20.26
CA GLY A 529 -2.64 18.52 20.49
C GLY A 529 -1.99 19.10 19.23
N SER A 530 -0.76 19.60 19.39
CA SER A 530 0.07 20.09 18.27
C SER A 530 0.42 18.99 17.25
N THR A 531 0.56 17.74 17.70
CA THR A 531 0.80 16.57 16.85
C THR A 531 -0.42 16.26 15.99
N THR A 532 -1.62 16.25 16.57
CA THR A 532 -2.90 16.09 15.84
C THR A 532 -3.12 17.23 14.85
N GLU A 533 -2.86 18.48 15.26
CA GLU A 533 -2.97 19.63 14.36
C GLU A 533 -2.04 19.51 13.15
N ARG A 534 -0.79 19.09 13.37
CA ARG A 534 0.18 18.85 12.29
C ARG A 534 -0.31 17.74 11.35
N ALA A 535 -0.79 16.63 11.90
CA ALA A 535 -1.33 15.52 11.14
C ALA A 535 -2.51 15.91 10.25
N VAL A 536 -3.43 16.72 10.79
CA VAL A 536 -4.55 17.28 10.01
C VAL A 536 -4.06 18.24 8.95
N LYS A 537 -3.06 19.10 9.23
CA LYS A 537 -2.45 19.94 8.20
C LYS A 537 -1.79 19.14 7.09
N ASP A 538 -1.09 18.06 7.43
CA ASP A 538 -0.45 17.18 6.45
C ASP A 538 -1.49 16.44 5.60
N PHE A 539 -2.57 15.94 6.20
CA PHE A 539 -3.72 15.36 5.50
C PHE A 539 -4.35 16.38 4.55
N GLN A 540 -4.66 17.58 5.05
CA GLN A 540 -5.25 18.66 4.25
C GLN A 540 -4.35 19.03 3.07
N LYS A 541 -3.05 19.16 3.31
CA LYS A 541 -2.06 19.49 2.27
C LYS A 541 -1.96 18.38 1.22
N TYR A 542 -2.00 17.11 1.62
CA TYR A 542 -1.90 15.97 0.70
C TYR A 542 -3.10 15.90 -0.26
N TYR A 543 -4.30 16.24 0.23
CA TYR A 543 -5.55 16.20 -0.55
C TYR A 543 -6.00 17.55 -1.10
N ASP A 544 -5.12 18.56 -1.13
CA ASP A 544 -5.39 19.91 -1.65
C ASP A 544 -6.63 20.58 -0.99
N LEU A 545 -6.75 20.41 0.32
CA LEU A 545 -7.73 21.09 1.18
C LEU A 545 -7.12 22.36 1.81
N ASN A 546 -7.95 23.17 2.45
CA ASN A 546 -7.47 24.33 3.19
C ASN A 546 -6.61 23.90 4.38
N VAL A 547 -5.33 24.28 4.40
CA VAL A 547 -4.33 23.84 5.39
C VAL A 547 -4.37 24.74 6.62
N ASN A 548 -5.33 24.49 7.52
CA ASN A 548 -5.50 25.25 8.76
C ASN A 548 -5.39 24.38 10.02
N GLY A 549 -5.32 23.05 9.89
CA GLY A 549 -5.22 22.13 11.04
C GLY A 549 -6.54 21.95 11.78
N VAL A 550 -7.66 22.35 11.18
CA VAL A 550 -9.00 22.23 11.73
C VAL A 550 -9.75 21.09 11.04
N TYR A 551 -10.26 20.16 11.84
CA TYR A 551 -11.11 19.07 11.38
C TYR A 551 -12.57 19.53 11.27
N ASN A 552 -12.90 20.18 10.15
CA ASN A 552 -14.26 20.58 9.79
C ASN A 552 -14.95 19.52 8.92
N LYS A 553 -16.21 19.76 8.54
CA LYS A 553 -17.02 18.87 7.71
C LYS A 553 -16.34 18.46 6.40
N ARG A 554 -15.66 19.38 5.70
CA ARG A 554 -14.95 19.07 4.45
C ARG A 554 -13.74 18.15 4.69
N THR A 555 -12.97 18.40 5.76
CA THR A 555 -11.88 17.49 6.16
C THR A 555 -12.43 16.12 6.54
N LYS A 556 -13.54 16.08 7.29
CA LYS A 556 -14.25 14.85 7.68
C LYS A 556 -14.76 14.06 6.48
N GLU A 557 -15.52 14.68 5.57
CA GLU A 557 -16.02 14.02 4.36
C GLU A 557 -14.88 13.46 3.52
N LYS A 558 -13.77 14.19 3.38
CA LYS A 558 -12.61 13.68 2.64
C LYS A 558 -11.93 12.52 3.36
N LEU A 559 -11.79 12.60 4.69
CA LEU A 559 -11.23 11.55 5.54
C LEU A 559 -12.09 10.28 5.45
N GLU A 560 -13.40 10.40 5.51
CA GLU A 560 -14.35 9.29 5.34
C GLU A 560 -14.34 8.71 3.92
N GLU A 561 -14.26 9.56 2.89
CA GLU A 561 -14.18 9.13 1.47
C GLU A 561 -12.96 8.25 1.24
N VAL A 562 -11.77 8.72 1.65
CA VAL A 562 -10.53 7.96 1.48
C VAL A 562 -10.48 6.79 2.45
N GLY A 563 -11.08 6.92 3.62
CA GLY A 563 -11.13 5.88 4.61
C GLY A 563 -11.88 4.63 4.16
N LYS A 564 -12.95 4.80 3.37
CA LYS A 564 -13.75 3.69 2.83
C LYS A 564 -13.06 2.90 1.72
N LEU A 565 -11.98 3.41 1.13
CA LEU A 565 -11.29 2.74 0.03
C LEU A 565 -10.24 1.75 0.57
N PRO A 566 -10.35 0.44 0.29
CA PRO A 566 -9.30 -0.51 0.63
C PRO A 566 -8.06 -0.25 -0.22
N LEU A 567 -6.88 -0.63 0.29
CA LEU A 567 -5.64 -0.49 -0.50
C LEU A 567 -5.72 -1.42 -1.71
N GLY A 568 -5.46 -0.91 -2.91
CA GLY A 568 -5.66 -1.71 -4.12
C GLY A 568 -5.04 -1.08 -5.36
N PRO A 569 -5.08 -1.78 -6.51
CA PRO A 569 -4.34 -1.42 -7.71
C PRO A 569 -4.57 0.04 -8.15
N GLY A 570 -3.48 0.80 -8.30
CA GLY A 570 -3.49 2.18 -8.78
C GLY A 570 -3.73 3.24 -7.71
N LEU A 571 -4.02 2.85 -6.46
CA LEU A 571 -4.20 3.78 -5.35
C LEU A 571 -2.87 4.42 -4.96
N LYS A 572 -2.86 5.73 -4.68
CA LYS A 572 -1.71 6.42 -4.09
C LYS A 572 -2.09 7.01 -2.74
N ARG A 573 -1.53 6.48 -1.66
CA ARG A 573 -1.76 6.91 -0.27
C ARG A 573 -0.54 6.63 0.61
N PRO A 574 -0.31 7.42 1.68
CA PRO A 574 0.85 7.24 2.57
C PRO A 574 0.92 5.86 3.26
N ASP A 575 -0.22 5.30 3.67
CA ASP A 575 -0.34 3.98 4.30
C ASP A 575 0.08 2.80 3.40
N VAL A 576 0.11 2.99 2.07
CA VAL A 576 0.67 1.99 1.14
C VAL A 576 2.14 1.74 1.44
N LYS A 577 2.89 2.77 1.85
CA LYS A 577 4.31 2.62 2.19
C LYS A 577 4.49 1.67 3.36
N THR A 578 3.72 1.88 4.43
CA THR A 578 3.72 1.02 5.62
C THR A 578 3.31 -0.41 5.27
N TYR A 579 2.29 -0.58 4.43
CA TYR A 579 1.88 -1.89 3.94
C TYR A 579 2.99 -2.59 3.13
N GLN A 580 3.69 -1.86 2.25
CA GLN A 580 4.83 -2.39 1.50
C GLN A 580 5.98 -2.83 2.42
N GLU A 581 6.28 -2.06 3.47
CA GLU A 581 7.29 -2.42 4.48
C GLU A 581 6.94 -3.70 5.24
N LYS A 582 5.66 -3.89 5.59
CA LYS A 582 5.15 -5.13 6.20
C LYS A 582 5.33 -6.34 5.27
N LEU A 583 5.01 -6.20 3.99
CA LEU A 583 5.24 -7.24 2.99
C LEU A 583 6.72 -7.58 2.81
N MET A 584 7.59 -6.57 2.78
CA MET A 584 9.05 -6.77 2.71
C MET A 584 9.56 -7.52 3.94
N ARG A 585 9.11 -7.14 5.14
CA ARG A 585 9.49 -7.81 6.39
C ARG A 585 9.09 -9.27 6.42
N LEU A 586 7.94 -9.63 5.85
CA LEU A 586 7.48 -11.02 5.70
C LEU A 586 8.14 -11.76 4.52
N GLY A 587 8.97 -11.08 3.72
CA GLY A 587 9.66 -11.68 2.56
C GLY A 587 8.79 -11.84 1.30
N PHE A 588 7.64 -11.16 1.22
CA PHE A 588 6.79 -11.11 0.02
C PHE A 588 7.25 -10.08 -1.01
N ALA A 589 8.23 -9.25 -0.66
CA ALA A 589 8.81 -8.27 -1.56
C ALA A 589 10.27 -8.00 -1.23
N THR A 590 11.06 -7.62 -2.24
CA THR A 590 12.49 -7.29 -2.11
C THR A 590 12.77 -5.88 -2.63
N TRP A 591 11.85 -4.93 -2.41
CA TRP A 591 12.03 -3.56 -2.88
C TRP A 591 13.12 -2.84 -2.09
N THR A 592 13.84 -1.92 -2.73
CA THR A 592 14.88 -1.12 -2.06
C THR A 592 14.29 -0.01 -1.20
N ASN A 593 13.13 0.54 -1.59
CA ASN A 593 12.41 1.58 -0.86
C ASN A 593 10.91 1.42 -1.06
N ALA A 594 10.14 1.54 0.02
CA ALA A 594 8.69 1.63 -0.06
C ALA A 594 8.25 3.00 -0.57
N THR A 595 7.11 3.03 -1.26
CA THR A 595 6.49 4.21 -1.89
C THR A 595 5.03 4.34 -1.48
N ASP A 596 4.42 5.48 -1.77
CA ASP A 596 2.99 5.71 -1.54
C ASP A 596 2.09 5.12 -2.65
N CYS A 597 2.66 4.45 -3.66
CA CYS A 597 1.90 3.89 -4.78
C CYS A 597 1.61 2.41 -4.61
N PHE A 598 0.33 2.02 -4.68
CA PHE A 598 -0.11 0.63 -4.81
C PHE A 598 -0.03 0.22 -6.29
N CYS A 599 1.21 0.19 -6.77
CA CYS A 599 1.57 -0.08 -8.15
C CYS A 599 1.55 -1.60 -8.43
N THR A 600 1.77 -2.00 -9.68
CA THR A 600 1.73 -3.42 -10.12
C THR A 600 2.60 -4.35 -9.26
N GLN A 601 3.76 -3.89 -8.81
CA GLN A 601 4.62 -4.70 -7.94
C GLN A 601 3.95 -4.97 -6.59
N THR A 602 3.35 -3.95 -5.97
CA THR A 602 2.60 -4.09 -4.70
C THR A 602 1.42 -5.02 -4.89
N THR A 603 0.65 -4.85 -5.98
CA THR A 603 -0.46 -5.75 -6.32
C THR A 603 0.00 -7.20 -6.41
N ASN A 604 1.11 -7.48 -7.09
CA ASN A 604 1.62 -8.85 -7.23
C ASN A 604 2.07 -9.42 -5.88
N ALA A 605 2.75 -8.64 -5.04
CA ALA A 605 3.16 -9.06 -3.71
C ALA A 605 1.96 -9.32 -2.79
N THR A 606 0.91 -8.49 -2.87
CA THR A 606 -0.36 -8.70 -2.16
C THR A 606 -1.05 -9.98 -2.60
N ARG A 607 -1.14 -10.23 -3.91
CA ARG A 607 -1.71 -11.46 -4.46
C ARG A 607 -0.95 -12.69 -4.00
N GLU A 608 0.38 -12.61 -4.01
CA GLU A 608 1.23 -13.70 -3.55
C GLU A 608 1.01 -13.98 -2.05
N PHE A 609 0.92 -12.93 -1.21
CA PHE A 609 0.55 -13.05 0.19
C PHE A 609 -0.82 -13.72 0.36
N GLN A 610 -1.82 -13.28 -0.39
CA GLN A 610 -3.18 -13.82 -0.35
C GLN A 610 -3.21 -15.31 -0.72
N VAL A 611 -2.66 -15.67 -1.87
CA VAL A 611 -2.60 -17.07 -2.34
C VAL A 611 -1.84 -17.93 -1.34
N TYR A 612 -0.69 -17.44 -0.85
CA TYR A 612 0.11 -18.18 0.11
C TYR A 612 -0.65 -18.43 1.42
N HIS A 613 -1.50 -17.52 1.89
CA HIS A 613 -2.28 -17.72 3.12
C HIS A 613 -3.70 -18.27 2.90
N GLY A 614 -4.06 -18.63 1.66
CA GLY A 614 -5.39 -19.19 1.33
C GLY A 614 -6.51 -18.17 1.34
N LEU A 615 -6.18 -16.88 1.17
CA LEU A 615 -7.14 -15.79 0.98
C LEU A 615 -7.52 -15.65 -0.51
N PRO A 616 -8.64 -14.97 -0.83
CA PRO A 616 -8.99 -14.67 -2.22
C PRO A 616 -7.89 -13.87 -2.96
N ASP A 617 -7.50 -14.33 -4.15
CA ASP A 617 -6.51 -13.67 -5.03
C ASP A 617 -7.08 -12.41 -5.70
N THR A 618 -7.23 -11.33 -4.92
CA THR A 618 -7.83 -10.07 -5.38
C THR A 618 -6.77 -9.03 -5.72
N GLY A 619 -5.63 -9.06 -5.04
CA GLY A 619 -4.62 -7.99 -5.07
C GLY A 619 -5.10 -6.71 -4.37
N VAL A 620 -6.15 -6.80 -3.56
CA VAL A 620 -6.73 -5.71 -2.76
C VAL A 620 -6.58 -6.07 -1.29
N VAL A 621 -6.20 -5.11 -0.46
CA VAL A 621 -6.08 -5.26 0.99
C VAL A 621 -7.46 -5.02 1.61
N ASP A 622 -8.25 -6.09 1.66
CA ASP A 622 -9.48 -6.14 2.44
C ASP A 622 -9.20 -6.42 3.93
N GLU A 623 -10.24 -6.35 4.76
CA GLU A 623 -10.13 -6.59 6.21
C GLU A 623 -9.51 -7.95 6.53
N SER A 624 -9.83 -8.99 5.74
CA SER A 624 -9.29 -10.33 5.93
C SER A 624 -7.78 -10.39 5.64
N THR A 625 -7.35 -9.68 4.61
CA THR A 625 -5.95 -9.57 4.18
C THR A 625 -5.14 -8.78 5.20
N GLU A 626 -5.66 -7.65 5.67
CA GLU A 626 -4.99 -6.81 6.67
C GLU A 626 -4.88 -7.55 8.01
N LYS A 627 -5.96 -8.15 8.49
CA LYS A 627 -5.93 -8.94 9.73
C LYS A 627 -4.96 -10.11 9.65
N LYS A 628 -4.90 -10.79 8.50
CA LYS A 628 -3.95 -11.90 8.30
C LYS A 628 -2.51 -11.40 8.28
N LEU A 629 -2.24 -10.27 7.62
CA LEU A 629 -0.91 -9.65 7.57
C LEU A 629 -0.41 -9.30 8.99
N GLU A 630 -1.24 -8.64 9.78
CA GLU A 630 -0.90 -8.29 11.17
C GLU A 630 -0.66 -9.52 12.03
N LEU A 631 -1.52 -10.54 11.89
CA LEU A 631 -1.37 -11.79 12.63
C LEU A 631 -0.05 -12.49 12.31
N GLU A 632 0.36 -12.53 11.03
CA GLU A 632 1.64 -13.11 10.63
C GLU A 632 2.83 -12.31 11.19
N LEU A 633 2.78 -10.98 11.16
CA LEU A 633 3.84 -10.14 11.74
C LEU A 633 4.03 -10.39 13.24
N GLN A 634 2.94 -10.64 13.97
CA GLN A 634 2.99 -10.89 15.42
C GLN A 634 3.45 -12.31 15.79
N GLN A 635 3.17 -13.30 14.93
CA GLN A 635 3.42 -14.72 15.24
C GLN A 635 4.69 -15.28 14.59
N SER A 636 5.25 -14.57 13.61
CA SER A 636 6.47 -14.95 12.92
C SER A 636 7.72 -14.55 13.70
N TYR A 637 8.83 -15.22 13.43
CA TYR A 637 10.15 -14.82 13.92
C TYR A 637 11.05 -14.40 12.76
N PHE A 638 11.73 -13.28 12.95
CA PHE A 638 12.56 -12.60 11.96
C PHE A 638 14.03 -12.59 12.40
N TYR A 639 14.91 -12.27 11.45
CA TYR A 639 16.31 -11.96 11.74
C TYR A 639 16.45 -10.92 12.86
N ASP A 640 17.42 -11.12 13.76
CA ASP A 640 17.70 -10.36 14.98
C ASP A 640 16.70 -10.49 16.15
N ASP A 641 15.59 -11.22 15.98
CA ASP A 641 14.67 -11.49 17.08
C ASP A 641 15.33 -12.28 18.21
N ARG A 642 14.89 -12.02 19.44
CA ARG A 642 15.25 -12.78 20.65
C ARG A 642 14.02 -13.36 21.31
N ASN A 643 13.88 -14.69 21.30
CA ASN A 643 12.73 -15.38 21.86
C ASN A 643 13.10 -16.81 22.27
N THR A 644 12.57 -17.29 23.40
CA THR A 644 12.81 -18.67 23.86
C THR A 644 12.23 -19.72 22.92
N LYS A 645 11.17 -19.42 22.16
CA LYS A 645 10.61 -20.33 21.15
C LYS A 645 11.52 -20.50 19.92
N ILE A 646 12.39 -19.53 19.63
CA ILE A 646 13.39 -19.67 18.55
C ILE A 646 14.33 -20.83 18.86
N LEU A 647 14.69 -21.03 20.13
CA LEU A 647 15.52 -22.15 20.57
C LEU A 647 14.89 -23.51 20.18
N GLU A 648 13.60 -23.69 20.46
CA GLU A 648 12.85 -24.91 20.12
C GLU A 648 12.77 -25.12 18.60
N LEU A 649 12.48 -24.06 17.83
CA LEU A 649 12.41 -24.15 16.38
C LEU A 649 13.77 -24.45 15.75
N GLN A 650 14.86 -23.91 16.31
CA GLN A 650 16.22 -24.28 15.90
C GLN A 650 16.53 -25.75 16.21
N HIS A 651 16.11 -26.26 17.37
CA HIS A 651 16.23 -27.70 17.67
C HIS A 651 15.49 -28.57 16.63
N HIS A 652 14.30 -28.16 16.20
CA HIS A 652 13.58 -28.87 15.14
C HIS A 652 14.31 -28.84 13.79
N LEU A 653 14.84 -27.69 13.38
CA LEU A 653 15.65 -27.58 12.15
C LEU A 653 16.88 -28.49 12.20
N ILE A 654 17.59 -28.51 13.34
CA ILE A 654 18.75 -29.38 13.56
C ILE A 654 18.33 -30.85 13.53
N THR A 655 17.22 -31.20 14.18
CA THR A 655 16.69 -32.57 14.23
C THR A 655 16.37 -33.08 12.82
N LEU A 656 15.86 -32.23 11.94
CA LEU A 656 15.55 -32.55 10.55
C LEU A 656 16.77 -32.45 9.61
N GLY A 657 17.97 -32.18 10.13
CA GLY A 657 19.20 -32.13 9.36
C GLY A 657 19.44 -30.82 8.59
N PHE A 658 18.68 -29.76 8.87
CA PHE A 658 18.91 -28.41 8.30
C PHE A 658 19.95 -27.60 9.08
N GLY A 659 20.57 -28.20 10.10
CA GLY A 659 21.56 -27.53 10.93
C GLY A 659 22.52 -28.42 11.68
N ASN A 660 23.71 -27.88 11.93
CA ASN A 660 24.74 -28.48 12.77
C ASN A 660 25.43 -27.38 13.59
N TRP A 661 24.67 -26.79 14.52
CA TRP A 661 25.14 -25.76 15.44
C TRP A 661 24.41 -25.88 16.79
N ASP A 662 24.93 -25.24 17.83
CA ASP A 662 24.27 -25.18 19.13
C ASP A 662 23.16 -24.11 19.10
N PRO A 663 21.89 -24.48 19.35
CA PRO A 663 20.78 -23.56 19.23
C PRO A 663 20.82 -22.48 20.33
N THR A 664 20.33 -21.29 20.01
CA THR A 664 20.27 -20.14 20.91
C THR A 664 18.90 -19.47 20.86
N VAL A 665 18.63 -18.55 21.80
CA VAL A 665 17.38 -17.74 21.79
C VAL A 665 17.36 -16.66 20.69
N ARG A 666 18.42 -16.54 19.89
CA ARG A 666 18.57 -15.50 18.85
C ARG A 666 18.35 -16.07 17.47
N PHE A 667 17.63 -15.32 16.64
CA PHE A 667 17.53 -15.59 15.21
C PHE A 667 18.65 -14.89 14.47
N GLY A 668 19.68 -15.64 14.04
CA GLY A 668 20.85 -15.09 13.34
C GLY A 668 20.96 -15.56 11.88
N PRO A 669 22.06 -15.18 11.19
CA PRO A 669 22.28 -15.54 9.79
C PRO A 669 22.36 -17.05 9.53
N THR A 670 22.74 -17.86 10.52
CA THR A 670 22.77 -19.32 10.41
C THR A 670 21.37 -19.91 10.45
N THR A 671 20.52 -19.40 11.36
CA THR A 671 19.11 -19.76 11.46
C THR A 671 18.36 -19.40 10.19
N GLU A 672 18.55 -18.17 9.69
CA GLU A 672 17.91 -17.70 8.46
C GLU A 672 18.20 -18.62 7.27
N ARG A 673 19.48 -18.94 7.04
CA ARG A 673 19.88 -19.88 5.96
C ARG A 673 19.27 -21.26 6.14
N ALA A 674 19.18 -21.76 7.36
CA ALA A 674 18.56 -23.05 7.63
C ALA A 674 17.05 -23.03 7.40
N VAL A 675 16.38 -21.93 7.73
CA VAL A 675 14.96 -21.71 7.43
C VAL A 675 14.74 -21.63 5.93
N GLN A 676 15.58 -20.90 5.20
CA GLN A 676 15.53 -20.85 3.73
C GLN A 676 15.71 -22.25 3.13
N ALA A 677 16.72 -23.01 3.58
CA ALA A 677 16.93 -24.37 3.12
C ALA A 677 15.75 -25.30 3.43
N PHE A 678 15.12 -25.16 4.60
CA PHE A 678 13.92 -25.89 4.96
C PHE A 678 12.72 -25.52 4.07
N GLN A 679 12.50 -24.23 3.85
CA GLN A 679 11.42 -23.72 2.99
C GLN A 679 11.60 -24.14 1.53
N GLU A 680 12.82 -24.13 1.03
CA GLU A 680 13.16 -24.58 -0.33
C GLU A 680 12.95 -26.09 -0.48
N TYR A 681 13.21 -26.86 0.57
CA TYR A 681 13.05 -28.30 0.55
C TYR A 681 11.59 -28.78 0.65
N TYR A 682 10.70 -28.04 1.32
CA TYR A 682 9.30 -28.47 1.48
C TYR A 682 8.34 -27.69 0.58
N PRO A 683 7.60 -28.35 -0.33
CA PRO A 683 6.67 -27.66 -1.22
C PRO A 683 5.53 -27.00 -0.44
N GLY A 684 5.03 -25.88 -0.97
CA GLY A 684 3.97 -25.08 -0.35
C GLY A 684 4.45 -24.08 0.71
N LEU A 685 5.76 -23.99 0.94
CA LEU A 685 6.40 -22.91 1.70
C LEU A 685 7.05 -21.91 0.75
N LYS A 686 7.04 -20.63 1.13
CA LYS A 686 7.74 -19.58 0.40
C LYS A 686 9.14 -19.41 1.01
N VAL A 687 10.17 -19.32 0.17
CA VAL A 687 11.56 -19.15 0.62
C VAL A 687 11.79 -17.69 1.02
N THR A 688 11.47 -17.36 2.27
CA THR A 688 11.58 -16.00 2.83
C THR A 688 12.70 -15.88 3.85
N GLY A 689 13.15 -16.99 4.43
CA GLY A 689 14.03 -17.00 5.60
C GLY A 689 13.35 -16.57 6.90
N VAL A 690 12.05 -16.29 6.87
CA VAL A 690 11.23 -15.95 8.03
C VAL A 690 10.59 -17.23 8.57
N LEU A 691 10.62 -17.43 9.89
CA LEU A 691 9.84 -18.51 10.53
C LEU A 691 8.38 -18.08 10.62
N ASP A 692 7.69 -18.05 9.48
CA ASP A 692 6.26 -17.75 9.41
C ASP A 692 5.41 -18.87 10.02
N THR A 693 4.11 -18.63 10.24
CA THR A 693 3.25 -19.61 10.92
C THR A 693 3.13 -20.94 10.15
N LYS A 694 3.16 -20.89 8.81
CA LYS A 694 3.14 -22.09 7.95
C LYS A 694 4.41 -22.90 8.07
N THR A 695 5.56 -22.24 8.06
CA THR A 695 6.90 -22.83 8.21
C THR A 695 7.01 -23.46 9.59
N GLN A 696 6.60 -22.76 10.65
CA GLN A 696 6.58 -23.29 12.02
C GLN A 696 5.67 -24.52 12.14
N ALA A 697 4.47 -24.49 11.54
CA ALA A 697 3.54 -25.62 11.55
C ALA A 697 4.10 -26.83 10.79
N ARG A 698 4.66 -26.60 9.59
CA ARG A 698 5.31 -27.65 8.80
C ARG A 698 6.46 -28.26 9.57
N LEU A 699 7.35 -27.45 10.12
CA LEU A 699 8.50 -27.89 10.91
C LEU A 699 8.09 -28.81 12.07
N LYS A 700 7.07 -28.41 12.85
CA LYS A 700 6.52 -29.24 13.93
C LYS A 700 5.92 -30.55 13.42
N SER A 701 5.24 -30.52 12.27
CA SER A 701 4.65 -31.73 11.68
C SER A 701 5.71 -32.72 11.20
N GLU A 702 6.79 -32.24 10.57
CA GLU A 702 7.86 -33.11 10.06
C GLU A 702 8.65 -33.78 11.19
N VAL A 703 8.93 -33.05 12.28
CA VAL A 703 9.56 -33.64 13.47
C VAL A 703 8.69 -34.76 14.08
N LYS A 704 7.37 -34.62 14.02
CA LYS A 704 6.44 -35.59 14.58
C LYS A 704 6.30 -36.85 13.71
N ASN A 705 6.30 -36.69 12.39
CA ASN A 705 5.93 -37.76 11.45
C ASN A 705 7.14 -38.49 10.85
N SER A 706 8.34 -37.90 10.89
CA SER A 706 9.53 -38.53 10.32
C SER A 706 10.01 -39.74 11.10
N LEU A 707 10.60 -40.72 10.40
CA LEU A 707 11.31 -41.84 11.03
C LEU A 707 12.81 -41.58 10.96
N GLN A 708 13.49 -41.74 12.09
CA GLN A 708 14.92 -41.47 12.21
C GLN A 708 15.57 -42.46 13.15
N LYS A 709 16.90 -42.38 13.23
CA LYS A 709 17.74 -43.24 14.05
C LYS A 709 17.23 -43.34 15.50
N GLU A 710 17.36 -44.54 16.06
CA GLU A 710 16.93 -44.92 17.41
C GLU A 710 15.42 -45.12 17.61
N MET A 711 14.59 -44.80 16.61
CA MET A 711 13.15 -45.08 16.69
C MET A 711 12.83 -46.57 16.58
N ARG A 712 11.73 -46.98 17.23
CA ARG A 712 11.16 -48.34 17.14
C ARG A 712 9.67 -48.29 16.80
N SER A 713 9.26 -48.78 15.64
CA SER A 713 7.84 -48.85 15.25
C SER A 713 7.60 -49.87 14.12
N GLU A 714 6.34 -50.25 13.88
CA GLU A 714 5.99 -51.08 12.70
C GLU A 714 6.20 -50.33 11.38
N ALA A 715 6.04 -49.00 11.37
CA ALA A 715 6.33 -48.18 10.20
C ALA A 715 7.81 -48.27 9.77
N VAL A 716 8.74 -48.41 10.72
CA VAL A 716 10.16 -48.66 10.41
C VAL A 716 10.35 -50.00 9.70
N LYS A 717 9.63 -51.04 10.11
CA LYS A 717 9.71 -52.37 9.48
C LYS A 717 9.16 -52.33 8.05
N GLU A 718 8.06 -51.61 7.84
CA GLU A 718 7.49 -51.38 6.51
C GLU A 718 8.45 -50.59 5.61
N LEU A 719 9.02 -49.49 6.11
CA LEU A 719 10.07 -48.75 5.40
C LEU A 719 11.22 -49.66 4.97
N GLN A 720 11.73 -50.49 5.90
CA GLN A 720 12.82 -51.43 5.59
C GLN A 720 12.42 -52.44 4.51
N GLN A 721 11.19 -52.96 4.54
CA GLN A 721 10.67 -53.84 3.48
C GLN A 721 10.62 -53.16 2.11
N ASN A 722 10.16 -51.91 2.08
CA ASN A 722 10.08 -51.13 0.85
C ASN A 722 11.47 -50.78 0.29
N LEU A 723 12.42 -50.37 1.14
CA LEU A 723 13.81 -50.13 0.71
C LEU A 723 14.46 -51.40 0.14
N ILE A 724 14.20 -52.57 0.73
CA ILE A 724 14.67 -53.86 0.20
C ILE A 724 14.03 -54.14 -1.17
N ARG A 725 12.71 -53.93 -1.32
CA ARG A 725 12.00 -54.10 -2.60
C ARG A 725 12.59 -53.21 -3.70
N LEU A 726 13.00 -52.00 -3.34
CA LEU A 726 13.61 -51.03 -4.26
C LEU A 726 15.11 -51.24 -4.48
N GLY A 727 15.72 -52.27 -3.89
CA GLY A 727 17.13 -52.60 -4.11
C GLY A 727 18.12 -51.81 -3.24
N PHE A 728 17.64 -51.06 -2.24
CA PHE A 728 18.48 -50.31 -1.30
C PHE A 728 18.85 -51.13 -0.05
N GLY A 729 18.49 -52.42 0.00
CA GLY A 729 18.81 -53.25 1.15
C GLY A 729 18.83 -54.75 0.94
N SER A 730 19.64 -55.42 1.76
CA SER A 730 19.85 -56.87 1.76
C SER A 730 19.93 -57.43 3.18
N TRP A 731 18.94 -57.11 4.03
CA TRP A 731 18.84 -57.57 5.41
C TRP A 731 17.41 -57.98 5.78
N SER A 732 17.24 -58.58 6.96
CA SER A 732 15.91 -58.93 7.49
C SER A 732 15.26 -57.71 8.18
N PRO A 733 14.05 -57.27 7.78
CA PRO A 733 13.37 -56.14 8.39
C PRO A 733 13.10 -56.33 9.89
N THR A 734 13.31 -55.27 10.67
CA THR A 734 13.02 -55.18 12.10
C THR A 734 12.24 -53.90 12.38
N THR A 735 11.69 -53.75 13.59
CA THR A 735 11.02 -52.51 14.00
C THR A 735 11.99 -51.38 14.38
N TYR A 736 13.31 -51.62 14.37
CA TYR A 736 14.31 -50.65 14.85
C TYR A 736 15.03 -49.93 13.71
N TYR A 737 15.07 -48.60 13.78
CA TYR A 737 15.76 -47.75 12.84
C TYR A 737 17.22 -47.57 13.28
N GLY A 738 18.05 -48.54 12.93
CA GLY A 738 19.47 -48.54 13.26
C GLY A 738 20.36 -47.88 12.19
N PRO A 739 21.69 -47.89 12.36
CA PRO A 739 22.65 -47.35 11.40
C PRO A 739 22.53 -47.94 9.98
N THR A 740 22.12 -49.21 9.84
CA THR A 740 21.91 -49.84 8.53
C THR A 740 20.72 -49.25 7.79
N THR A 741 19.61 -49.00 8.49
CA THR A 741 18.43 -48.33 7.92
C THR A 741 18.73 -46.87 7.59
N GLU A 742 19.44 -46.17 8.47
CA GLU A 742 19.88 -44.79 8.24
C GLU A 742 20.72 -44.68 6.96
N ASN A 743 21.70 -45.57 6.76
CA ASN A 743 22.52 -45.58 5.55
C ASN A 743 21.69 -45.92 4.30
N ALA A 744 20.77 -46.87 4.39
CA ALA A 744 19.89 -47.21 3.27
C ALA A 744 18.97 -46.05 2.85
N VAL A 745 18.46 -45.28 3.83
CA VAL A 745 17.70 -44.07 3.56
C VAL A 745 18.60 -42.99 2.95
N LYS A 746 19.85 -42.82 3.42
CA LYS A 746 20.82 -41.92 2.76
C LYS A 746 21.12 -42.34 1.33
N ASP A 747 21.27 -43.63 1.06
CA ASP A 747 21.52 -44.14 -0.28
C ASP A 747 20.31 -43.90 -1.20
N PHE A 748 19.08 -44.12 -0.70
CA PHE A 748 17.84 -43.78 -1.41
C PHE A 748 17.72 -42.28 -1.68
N GLN A 749 17.93 -41.45 -0.66
CA GLN A 749 17.91 -40.00 -0.78
C GLN A 749 18.94 -39.51 -1.79
N LYS A 750 20.17 -40.04 -1.73
CA LYS A 750 21.24 -39.70 -2.66
C LYS A 750 20.88 -40.08 -4.10
N TYR A 751 20.34 -41.28 -4.31
CA TYR A 751 19.96 -41.76 -5.64
C TYR A 751 18.90 -40.87 -6.31
N PHE A 752 17.92 -40.39 -5.54
CA PHE A 752 16.86 -39.49 -6.03
C PHE A 752 17.14 -38.01 -5.81
N SER A 753 18.39 -37.63 -5.49
CA SER A 753 18.79 -36.24 -5.27
C SER A 753 17.94 -35.49 -4.22
N LEU A 754 17.53 -36.19 -3.15
CA LEU A 754 16.87 -35.64 -1.96
C LEU A 754 17.90 -35.14 -0.92
N ASN A 755 17.43 -34.55 0.18
CA ASN A 755 18.32 -34.12 1.26
C ASN A 755 18.91 -35.35 1.97
N VAL A 756 20.21 -35.55 1.86
CA VAL A 756 20.90 -36.76 2.36
C VAL A 756 21.20 -36.63 3.86
N ASN A 757 20.16 -36.73 4.68
CA ASN A 757 20.24 -36.65 6.14
C ASN A 757 19.99 -38.01 6.84
N GLY A 758 19.49 -39.02 6.10
CA GLY A 758 19.13 -40.33 6.65
C GLY A 758 17.84 -40.34 7.47
N ILE A 759 17.04 -39.28 7.37
CA ILE A 759 15.73 -39.14 8.00
C ILE A 759 14.67 -39.47 6.96
N PHE A 760 13.80 -40.43 7.26
CA PHE A 760 12.66 -40.73 6.42
C PHE A 760 11.53 -39.72 6.71
N ASP A 761 11.69 -38.54 6.11
CA ASP A 761 10.73 -37.43 6.15
C ASP A 761 9.63 -37.57 5.09
N THR A 762 8.66 -36.64 5.09
CA THR A 762 7.52 -36.70 4.17
C THR A 762 7.96 -36.71 2.71
N ARG A 763 8.99 -35.95 2.32
CA ARG A 763 9.47 -35.90 0.93
C ARG A 763 10.14 -37.20 0.52
N THR A 764 10.90 -37.82 1.43
CA THR A 764 11.50 -39.14 1.23
C THR A 764 10.43 -40.21 1.12
N GLN A 765 9.35 -40.12 1.90
CA GLN A 765 8.20 -41.00 1.82
C GLN A 765 7.43 -40.86 0.51
N GLU A 766 7.09 -39.64 0.09
CA GLU A 766 6.40 -39.37 -1.18
C GLU A 766 7.19 -39.94 -2.36
N LYS A 767 8.52 -39.74 -2.38
CA LYS A 767 9.36 -40.31 -3.44
C LYS A 767 9.41 -41.84 -3.39
N LEU A 768 9.46 -42.43 -2.19
CA LEU A 768 9.40 -43.89 -2.03
C LEU A 768 8.09 -44.45 -2.61
N GLU A 769 6.96 -43.82 -2.29
CA GLU A 769 5.62 -44.21 -2.77
C GLU A 769 5.47 -44.03 -4.29
N GLU A 770 5.99 -42.93 -4.84
CA GLU A 770 6.03 -42.67 -6.28
C GLU A 770 6.77 -43.80 -7.03
N VAL A 771 7.95 -44.19 -6.55
CA VAL A 771 8.74 -45.26 -7.17
C VAL A 771 8.03 -46.61 -7.06
N LEU A 772 7.43 -46.91 -5.91
CA LEU A 772 6.67 -48.15 -5.69
C LEU A 772 5.41 -48.25 -6.56
N THR A 773 4.87 -47.12 -7.00
CA THR A 773 3.66 -47.03 -7.82
C THR A 773 3.93 -46.76 -9.31
N SER A 774 5.21 -46.77 -9.72
CA SER A 774 5.61 -46.56 -11.12
C SER A 774 4.80 -47.41 -12.11
N PRO A 775 4.36 -46.86 -13.25
CA PRO A 775 3.65 -47.63 -14.27
C PRO A 775 4.54 -48.68 -14.94
N TYR A 776 5.87 -48.54 -14.89
CA TYR A 776 6.82 -49.45 -15.54
C TYR A 776 7.32 -50.53 -14.57
N GLN A 777 6.39 -51.33 -14.07
CA GLN A 777 6.67 -52.47 -13.20
C GLN A 777 5.77 -53.66 -13.53
N TYR A 778 6.12 -54.82 -13.00
CA TYR A 778 5.39 -56.07 -13.21
C TYR A 778 3.88 -55.92 -12.99
N GLY A 779 3.09 -56.41 -13.96
CA GLY A 779 1.63 -56.44 -13.90
C GLY A 779 0.92 -55.29 -14.61
N ASN A 780 1.63 -54.22 -14.97
CA ASN A 780 1.05 -53.07 -15.67
C ASN A 780 1.03 -53.24 -17.19
N THR A 781 0.17 -52.49 -17.88
CA THR A 781 0.05 -52.47 -19.35
C THR A 781 0.00 -51.05 -19.92
N SER A 782 0.82 -50.73 -20.91
CA SER A 782 0.77 -49.46 -21.64
C SER A 782 1.51 -49.53 -22.99
N ASN A 783 1.34 -48.54 -23.87
CA ASN A 783 2.10 -48.49 -25.13
C ASN A 783 3.58 -48.12 -24.89
N GLU A 784 3.84 -47.33 -23.86
CA GLU A 784 5.17 -46.90 -23.43
C GLU A 784 5.98 -48.09 -22.90
N ILE A 785 5.34 -49.09 -22.27
CA ILE A 785 5.98 -50.35 -21.91
C ILE A 785 6.49 -51.11 -23.14
N ARG A 786 5.77 -51.04 -24.27
CA ARG A 786 6.25 -51.65 -25.52
C ARG A 786 7.53 -50.98 -26.00
N VAL A 787 7.58 -49.64 -25.94
CA VAL A 787 8.78 -48.86 -26.29
C VAL A 787 9.95 -49.23 -25.38
N LEU A 788 9.73 -49.27 -24.05
CA LEU A 788 10.74 -49.73 -23.09
C LEU A 788 11.26 -51.14 -23.41
N GLN A 789 10.39 -52.04 -23.87
CA GLN A 789 10.81 -53.39 -24.28
C GLN A 789 11.65 -53.37 -25.56
N GLU A 790 11.26 -52.57 -26.57
CA GLU A 790 12.03 -52.36 -27.80
C GLU A 790 13.44 -51.83 -27.48
N ASP A 791 13.50 -50.83 -26.61
CA ASP A 791 14.71 -50.21 -26.07
C ASP A 791 15.65 -51.22 -25.38
N LEU A 792 15.11 -52.03 -24.46
CA LEU A 792 15.89 -53.07 -23.77
C LEU A 792 16.37 -54.18 -24.72
N ILE A 793 15.59 -54.52 -25.76
CA ILE A 793 15.98 -55.49 -26.78
C ILE A 793 17.12 -54.93 -27.64
N GLU A 794 17.03 -53.67 -28.07
CA GLU A 794 18.09 -52.99 -28.84
C GLU A 794 19.40 -52.93 -28.06
N LEU A 795 19.33 -52.70 -26.75
CA LEU A 795 20.46 -52.72 -25.84
C LEU A 795 20.99 -54.13 -25.50
N GLY A 796 20.34 -55.19 -26.00
CA GLY A 796 20.76 -56.57 -25.80
C GLY A 796 20.34 -57.20 -24.48
N PHE A 797 19.48 -56.54 -23.69
CA PHE A 797 18.88 -57.08 -22.48
C PHE A 797 17.63 -57.92 -22.75
N GLY A 798 17.26 -58.09 -24.04
CA GLY A 798 16.11 -58.90 -24.41
C GLY A 798 16.20 -59.66 -25.73
N ASN A 799 15.48 -60.78 -25.78
CA ASN A 799 15.30 -61.60 -26.97
C ASN A 799 13.87 -62.18 -26.99
N TRP A 800 12.89 -61.30 -27.17
CA TRP A 800 11.47 -61.65 -27.31
C TRP A 800 10.74 -60.62 -28.19
N ASN A 801 9.49 -60.89 -28.54
CA ASN A 801 8.66 -59.93 -29.26
C ASN A 801 8.02 -58.92 -28.27
N PRO A 802 8.23 -57.61 -28.44
CA PRO A 802 7.74 -56.62 -27.48
C PRO A 802 6.21 -56.58 -27.45
N THR A 803 5.65 -56.39 -26.26
CA THR A 803 4.20 -56.29 -25.99
C THR A 803 3.91 -55.07 -25.13
N THR A 804 2.64 -54.72 -24.96
CA THR A 804 2.23 -53.64 -24.04
C THR A 804 2.24 -54.06 -22.57
N PHE A 805 2.45 -55.33 -22.24
CA PHE A 805 2.40 -55.85 -20.87
C PHE A 805 3.81 -55.98 -20.26
N PHE A 806 3.99 -55.44 -19.06
CA PHE A 806 5.22 -55.60 -18.29
C PHE A 806 5.15 -56.91 -17.49
N GLY A 807 5.62 -58.00 -18.11
CA GLY A 807 5.65 -59.33 -17.52
C GLY A 807 7.00 -59.68 -16.89
N SER A 808 7.16 -60.95 -16.49
CA SER A 808 8.37 -61.43 -15.80
C SER A 808 9.65 -61.29 -16.64
N LYS A 809 9.56 -61.48 -17.97
CA LYS A 809 10.70 -61.28 -18.88
C LYS A 809 11.16 -59.82 -18.92
N THR A 810 10.22 -58.89 -18.90
CA THR A 810 10.53 -57.44 -18.89
C THR A 810 11.15 -57.05 -17.56
N GLU A 811 10.61 -57.55 -16.44
CA GLU A 811 11.18 -57.32 -15.11
C GLU A 811 12.61 -57.84 -15.01
N GLU A 812 12.87 -59.07 -15.47
CA GLU A 812 14.21 -59.68 -15.47
C GLU A 812 15.20 -58.89 -16.34
N ALA A 813 14.75 -58.37 -17.47
CA ALA A 813 15.56 -57.52 -18.33
C ALA A 813 15.88 -56.16 -17.70
N VAL A 814 14.91 -55.52 -17.04
CA VAL A 814 15.15 -54.29 -16.28
C VAL A 814 16.11 -54.55 -15.13
N ARG A 815 15.96 -55.66 -14.39
CA ARG A 815 16.92 -56.06 -13.34
C ARG A 815 18.33 -56.25 -13.91
N SER A 816 18.45 -56.94 -15.04
CA SER A 816 19.73 -57.18 -15.71
C SER A 816 20.36 -55.88 -16.19
N PHE A 817 19.56 -54.94 -16.71
CA PHE A 817 20.01 -53.60 -17.07
C PHE A 817 20.50 -52.81 -15.86
N GLN A 818 19.69 -52.79 -14.78
CA GLN A 818 20.05 -52.11 -13.53
C GLN A 818 21.36 -52.67 -12.96
N GLU A 819 21.51 -54.00 -12.90
CA GLU A 819 22.74 -54.65 -12.45
C GLU A 819 23.94 -54.30 -13.34
N HIS A 820 23.78 -54.31 -14.67
CA HIS A 820 24.84 -53.96 -15.61
C HIS A 820 25.35 -52.52 -15.43
N PHE A 821 24.45 -51.58 -15.15
CA PHE A 821 24.79 -50.16 -14.97
C PHE A 821 24.99 -49.76 -13.50
N GLY A 822 24.99 -50.71 -12.56
CA GLY A 822 25.22 -50.45 -11.14
C GLY A 822 24.10 -49.66 -10.45
N LEU A 823 22.88 -49.72 -10.98
CA LEU A 823 21.68 -49.12 -10.39
C LEU A 823 21.06 -50.05 -9.31
N PRO A 824 20.26 -49.52 -8.37
CA PRO A 824 19.47 -50.34 -7.45
C PRO A 824 18.60 -51.35 -8.20
N VAL A 825 18.78 -52.64 -7.91
CA VAL A 825 18.15 -53.74 -8.65
C VAL A 825 16.73 -54.00 -8.13
N SER A 826 15.78 -53.18 -8.55
CA SER A 826 14.38 -53.26 -8.14
C SER A 826 13.51 -54.04 -9.12
N GLY A 827 13.89 -54.10 -10.41
CA GLY A 827 13.04 -54.57 -11.50
C GLY A 827 11.93 -53.60 -11.91
N ILE A 828 11.89 -52.42 -11.28
CA ILE A 828 11.01 -51.30 -11.62
C ILE A 828 11.82 -50.33 -12.47
N ALA A 829 11.33 -49.99 -13.66
CA ALA A 829 11.96 -48.95 -14.48
C ALA A 829 11.47 -47.57 -14.04
N GLU A 830 12.08 -47.04 -12.99
CA GLU A 830 11.83 -45.67 -12.51
C GLU A 830 12.58 -44.62 -13.34
N GLU A 831 12.39 -43.33 -13.04
CA GLU A 831 12.89 -42.20 -13.84
C GLU A 831 14.39 -42.25 -14.17
N VAL A 832 15.25 -42.60 -13.22
CA VAL A 832 16.71 -42.71 -13.39
C VAL A 832 17.04 -43.91 -14.26
N THR A 833 16.39 -45.06 -14.03
CA THR A 833 16.52 -46.25 -14.89
C THR A 833 16.08 -45.96 -16.33
N LEU A 834 14.94 -45.32 -16.55
CA LEU A 834 14.43 -44.95 -17.88
C LEU A 834 15.35 -43.95 -18.58
N SER A 835 15.84 -42.93 -17.85
CA SER A 835 16.81 -41.97 -18.34
C SER A 835 18.12 -42.64 -18.76
N ARG A 836 18.59 -43.62 -17.97
CA ARG A 836 19.79 -44.39 -18.30
C ARG A 836 19.59 -45.28 -19.52
N ILE A 837 18.42 -45.91 -19.68
CA ILE A 837 18.05 -46.70 -20.87
C ILE A 837 18.09 -45.82 -22.12
N ALA A 838 17.40 -44.67 -22.08
CA ALA A 838 17.38 -43.72 -23.19
C ALA A 838 18.79 -43.21 -23.55
N SER A 839 19.62 -42.93 -22.54
CA SER A 839 21.01 -42.51 -22.74
C SER A 839 21.86 -43.62 -23.38
N ALA A 840 21.69 -44.86 -22.93
CA ALA A 840 22.41 -46.02 -23.46
C ALA A 840 22.07 -46.26 -24.94
N ILE A 841 20.80 -46.09 -25.35
CA ILE A 841 20.36 -46.21 -26.75
C ILE A 841 21.06 -45.19 -27.64
N ASN A 842 21.21 -43.97 -27.13
CA ASN A 842 21.90 -42.89 -27.84
C ASN A 842 23.44 -43.01 -27.80
N GLY A 843 23.98 -44.11 -27.29
CA GLY A 843 25.43 -44.33 -27.18
C GLY A 843 26.11 -43.42 -26.15
N ILE A 844 25.36 -42.91 -25.16
CA ILE A 844 25.87 -42.03 -24.11
C ILE A 844 26.07 -42.84 -22.83
N ASP A 845 27.30 -42.89 -22.37
CA ASP A 845 27.69 -43.41 -21.06
C ASP A 845 28.01 -42.26 -20.09
N TYR A 846 27.85 -42.54 -18.80
CA TYR A 846 28.21 -41.61 -17.72
C TYR A 846 29.24 -42.26 -16.80
N THR A 847 30.21 -41.48 -16.35
CA THR A 847 31.18 -41.88 -15.33
C THR A 847 31.08 -40.95 -14.13
N SER A 848 30.50 -41.43 -13.04
CA SER A 848 30.35 -40.64 -11.81
C SER A 848 31.62 -40.68 -10.95
N TYR A 849 31.95 -39.54 -10.36
CA TYR A 849 33.11 -39.35 -9.49
C TYR A 849 32.66 -38.86 -8.10
N ASP A 850 33.14 -39.50 -7.04
CA ASP A 850 32.84 -39.12 -5.64
C ASP A 850 33.64 -37.89 -5.19
N ILE A 851 33.51 -36.80 -5.94
CA ILE A 851 34.09 -35.48 -5.68
C ILE A 851 33.16 -34.43 -6.26
N SER A 852 32.90 -33.34 -5.53
CA SER A 852 32.08 -32.26 -6.09
C SER A 852 32.85 -31.43 -7.10
N LEU A 853 32.13 -30.78 -8.02
CA LEU A 853 32.74 -29.92 -9.03
C LEU A 853 33.60 -28.82 -8.39
N ASN A 854 33.10 -28.21 -7.31
CA ASN A 854 33.83 -27.19 -6.57
C ASN A 854 35.13 -27.73 -5.93
N GLN A 855 35.10 -28.94 -5.35
CA GLN A 855 36.30 -29.58 -4.82
C GLN A 855 37.32 -29.85 -5.93
N ALA A 856 36.87 -30.35 -7.08
CA ALA A 856 37.72 -30.58 -8.23
C ALA A 856 38.38 -29.27 -8.74
N VAL A 857 37.64 -28.15 -8.80
CA VAL A 857 38.23 -26.83 -9.10
C VAL A 857 39.31 -26.45 -8.10
N GLN A 858 39.09 -26.64 -6.80
CA GLN A 858 40.10 -26.31 -5.78
C GLN A 858 41.39 -27.14 -5.96
N LEU A 859 41.26 -28.44 -6.24
CA LEU A 859 42.42 -29.31 -6.48
C LEU A 859 43.21 -28.90 -7.73
N GLN A 860 42.55 -28.41 -8.77
CA GLN A 860 43.23 -27.86 -9.96
C GLN A 860 44.01 -26.58 -9.62
N LEU A 861 43.42 -25.68 -8.82
CA LEU A 861 44.05 -24.41 -8.43
C LEU A 861 45.22 -24.59 -7.44
N GLN A 862 45.32 -25.73 -6.77
CA GLN A 862 46.45 -26.08 -5.89
C GLN A 862 47.72 -26.50 -6.65
N LEU A 863 47.64 -26.77 -7.96
CA LEU A 863 48.81 -27.10 -8.77
C LEU A 863 49.73 -25.88 -8.92
N THR A 864 51.02 -26.05 -8.61
CA THR A 864 52.02 -24.96 -8.68
C THR A 864 53.12 -25.20 -9.70
N ASN A 865 53.27 -26.42 -10.22
CA ASN A 865 54.35 -26.75 -11.16
C ASN A 865 53.94 -27.84 -12.17
N PRO A 866 53.42 -27.46 -13.35
CA PRO A 866 52.85 -26.15 -13.68
C PRO A 866 51.41 -25.95 -13.17
N PRO A 867 50.98 -24.72 -12.85
CA PRO A 867 49.58 -24.39 -12.58
C PRO A 867 48.73 -24.45 -13.86
N PRO A 868 47.38 -24.58 -13.77
CA PRO A 868 46.50 -24.49 -14.94
C PRO A 868 46.70 -23.16 -15.68
N GLN A 869 46.80 -23.23 -17.00
CA GLN A 869 47.09 -22.09 -17.88
C GLN A 869 45.91 -21.78 -18.80
N THR A 870 45.83 -20.55 -19.31
CA THR A 870 44.82 -20.08 -20.28
C THR A 870 45.46 -19.10 -21.27
N ASP A 871 44.90 -19.00 -22.47
CA ASP A 871 45.28 -18.03 -23.51
C ASP A 871 44.37 -16.79 -23.55
N LYS A 872 43.53 -16.60 -22.52
CA LYS A 872 42.69 -15.41 -22.38
C LYS A 872 43.51 -14.13 -22.17
N HIS A 873 42.94 -13.01 -22.57
CA HIS A 873 43.59 -11.69 -22.59
C HIS A 873 43.58 -10.97 -21.23
N TYR A 874 44.22 -11.56 -20.23
CA TYR A 874 44.48 -10.91 -18.95
C TYR A 874 45.88 -11.26 -18.42
N ALA A 875 46.34 -10.51 -17.41
CA ALA A 875 47.62 -10.76 -16.75
C ALA A 875 47.60 -10.24 -15.30
N TYR A 876 48.72 -10.39 -14.59
CA TYR A 876 48.81 -10.08 -13.16
C TYR A 876 49.80 -8.95 -12.87
N VAL A 877 49.40 -8.04 -11.98
CA VAL A 877 50.23 -6.93 -11.45
C VAL A 877 50.14 -6.86 -9.93
N SER A 878 51.17 -6.37 -9.25
CA SER A 878 51.16 -6.28 -7.78
C SER A 878 50.17 -5.21 -7.32
N LYS A 879 49.29 -5.56 -6.37
CA LYS A 879 48.26 -4.64 -5.82
C LYS A 879 48.89 -3.41 -5.18
N ALA A 880 50.07 -3.55 -4.58
CA ALA A 880 50.77 -2.48 -3.88
C ALA A 880 51.10 -1.26 -4.77
N TYR A 881 51.03 -1.42 -6.09
CA TYR A 881 51.34 -0.35 -7.05
C TYR A 881 50.14 0.12 -7.86
N ILE A 882 48.91 -0.15 -7.38
CA ILE A 882 47.67 0.29 -8.02
C ILE A 882 46.80 1.03 -7.01
N GLU A 883 46.51 2.30 -7.29
CA GLU A 883 45.62 3.15 -6.49
C GLU A 883 44.61 3.84 -7.42
N ASN A 884 43.33 3.81 -7.09
CA ASN A 884 42.25 4.36 -7.93
C ASN A 884 42.32 3.88 -9.41
N ASN A 885 42.55 2.58 -9.61
CA ASN A 885 42.73 1.95 -10.93
C ASN A 885 43.89 2.52 -11.77
N LYS A 886 44.87 3.18 -11.15
CA LYS A 886 46.06 3.72 -11.82
C LYS A 886 47.35 3.17 -11.23
N VAL A 887 48.34 2.95 -12.09
CA VAL A 887 49.69 2.54 -11.70
C VAL A 887 50.40 3.67 -10.94
N THR A 888 50.88 3.39 -9.73
CA THR A 888 51.60 4.37 -8.88
C THR A 888 53.12 4.26 -8.98
N ALA A 889 53.65 3.12 -9.46
CA ALA A 889 55.08 2.95 -9.72
C ALA A 889 55.51 3.58 -11.05
N ASP A 890 56.77 4.02 -11.16
CA ASP A 890 57.33 4.53 -12.43
C ASP A 890 57.20 3.50 -13.57
N VAL A 891 57.50 2.23 -13.25
CA VAL A 891 57.32 1.07 -14.12
C VAL A 891 56.83 -0.12 -13.30
N LEU A 892 55.71 -0.70 -13.71
CA LEU A 892 55.12 -1.90 -13.08
C LEU A 892 55.20 -3.10 -14.03
N ASN A 893 55.83 -4.17 -13.58
CA ASN A 893 55.92 -5.42 -14.35
C ASN A 893 54.57 -6.16 -14.38
N VAL A 894 54.15 -6.56 -15.57
CA VAL A 894 52.98 -7.40 -15.86
C VAL A 894 53.45 -8.84 -16.03
N ARG A 895 52.83 -9.79 -15.31
CA ARG A 895 53.31 -11.17 -15.18
C ARG A 895 52.24 -12.20 -15.56
N THR A 896 52.70 -13.41 -15.88
CA THR A 896 51.82 -14.55 -16.19
C THR A 896 51.06 -15.10 -14.97
N GLY A 897 51.45 -14.74 -13.74
CA GLY A 897 50.80 -15.21 -12.52
C GLY A 897 50.98 -14.28 -11.32
N ALA A 898 50.21 -14.51 -10.26
CA ALA A 898 50.19 -13.73 -9.02
C ALA A 898 51.42 -14.00 -8.15
N GLY A 899 52.55 -13.35 -8.48
CA GLY A 899 53.81 -13.48 -7.74
C GLY A 899 55.03 -13.00 -8.52
N THR A 900 56.12 -12.71 -7.82
CA THR A 900 57.36 -12.23 -8.44
C THR A 900 58.16 -13.32 -9.16
N ALA A 901 57.87 -14.60 -8.89
CA ALA A 901 58.51 -15.75 -9.53
C ALA A 901 58.00 -16.02 -10.97
N TYR A 902 56.85 -15.46 -11.36
CA TYR A 902 56.24 -15.69 -12.67
C TYR A 902 56.87 -14.82 -13.77
N LYS A 903 56.87 -15.32 -15.01
CA LYS A 903 57.46 -14.66 -16.19
C LYS A 903 56.88 -13.26 -16.39
N VAL A 904 57.74 -12.28 -16.67
CA VAL A 904 57.34 -10.93 -17.08
C VAL A 904 56.96 -10.96 -18.55
N ILE A 905 55.77 -10.47 -18.87
CA ILE A 905 55.21 -10.45 -20.24
C ILE A 905 54.90 -9.04 -20.74
N GLY A 906 55.04 -8.04 -19.88
CA GLY A 906 54.85 -6.64 -20.23
C GLY A 906 55.21 -5.71 -19.08
N GLN A 907 55.12 -4.42 -19.34
CA GLN A 907 55.32 -3.36 -18.36
C GLN A 907 54.28 -2.25 -18.55
N LEU A 908 53.85 -1.63 -17.47
CA LEU A 908 52.97 -0.46 -17.46
C LEU A 908 53.71 0.73 -16.84
N SER A 909 53.59 1.91 -17.44
CA SER A 909 54.17 3.14 -16.91
C SER A 909 53.30 3.74 -15.81
N GLY A 910 53.90 4.54 -14.92
CA GLY A 910 53.18 5.33 -13.92
C GLY A 910 52.04 6.16 -14.53
N GLY A 911 50.90 6.19 -13.85
CA GLY A 911 49.67 6.85 -14.29
C GLY A 911 48.79 6.03 -15.25
N THR A 912 49.26 4.89 -15.75
CA THR A 912 48.46 4.03 -16.65
C THR A 912 47.22 3.52 -15.94
N SER A 913 46.05 3.71 -16.56
CA SER A 913 44.79 3.14 -16.06
C SER A 913 44.68 1.65 -16.40
N VAL A 914 44.28 0.85 -15.40
CA VAL A 914 44.07 -0.60 -15.55
C VAL A 914 42.64 -0.96 -15.18
N LYS A 915 42.07 -1.94 -15.88
CA LYS A 915 40.79 -2.54 -15.50
C LYS A 915 41.06 -3.76 -14.63
N ILE A 916 40.76 -3.64 -13.34
CA ILE A 916 40.90 -4.72 -12.37
C ILE A 916 39.73 -5.71 -12.56
N LEU A 917 40.05 -6.98 -12.70
CA LEU A 917 39.09 -8.07 -12.83
C LEU A 917 38.89 -8.79 -11.49
N GLU A 918 39.97 -9.02 -10.74
CA GLU A 918 39.95 -9.73 -9.45
C GLU A 918 41.21 -9.41 -8.63
N GLU A 919 41.14 -9.54 -7.30
CA GLU A 919 42.31 -9.61 -6.41
C GLU A 919 42.65 -11.07 -6.07
N VAL A 920 43.92 -11.45 -6.24
CA VAL A 920 44.43 -12.78 -5.94
C VAL A 920 45.74 -12.65 -5.15
N ASN A 921 45.72 -13.01 -3.87
CA ASN A 921 46.92 -13.07 -2.99
C ASN A 921 47.80 -11.80 -3.02
N GLY A 922 47.19 -10.61 -2.95
CA GLY A 922 47.93 -9.33 -2.99
C GLY A 922 48.39 -8.91 -4.39
N TRP A 923 47.85 -9.53 -5.44
CA TRP A 923 48.01 -9.14 -6.85
C TRP A 923 46.65 -8.84 -7.46
N TYR A 924 46.59 -7.96 -8.44
CA TYR A 924 45.40 -7.77 -9.28
C TYR A 924 45.55 -8.51 -10.60
N ARG A 925 44.50 -9.24 -10.99
CA ARG A 925 44.29 -9.66 -12.39
C ARG A 925 43.72 -8.48 -13.16
N ILE A 926 44.35 -8.11 -14.26
CA ILE A 926 43.95 -6.98 -15.11
C ILE A 926 43.72 -7.42 -16.55
N GLU A 927 42.84 -6.72 -17.25
CA GLU A 927 42.71 -6.89 -18.71
C GLU A 927 44.03 -6.50 -19.39
N PHE A 928 44.64 -7.45 -20.12
CA PHE A 928 45.95 -7.28 -20.75
C PHE A 928 46.10 -8.23 -21.93
N ARG A 929 46.31 -7.69 -23.13
CA ARG A 929 46.48 -8.50 -24.34
C ARG A 929 47.93 -8.95 -24.48
N SER A 930 48.13 -10.26 -24.44
CA SER A 930 49.40 -10.94 -24.71
C SER A 930 49.12 -12.21 -25.53
N SER A 931 50.13 -12.67 -26.27
CA SER A 931 50.12 -13.99 -26.93
C SER A 931 50.68 -15.11 -26.03
N GLU A 932 51.05 -14.78 -24.79
CA GLU A 932 51.59 -15.71 -23.80
C GLU A 932 50.48 -16.33 -22.97
N PHE A 933 50.62 -17.62 -22.63
CA PHE A 933 49.74 -18.26 -21.65
C PHE A 933 49.95 -17.66 -20.25
N VAL A 934 48.86 -17.52 -19.52
CA VAL A 934 48.81 -17.01 -18.15
C VAL A 934 48.11 -17.99 -17.23
N ASN A 935 48.32 -17.88 -15.91
CA ASN A 935 47.59 -18.69 -14.93
C ASN A 935 46.08 -18.50 -15.10
N ALA A 936 45.34 -19.60 -15.14
CA ALA A 936 43.88 -19.59 -15.27
C ALA A 936 43.22 -19.07 -13.98
N SER A 937 42.09 -18.38 -14.12
CA SER A 937 41.24 -17.99 -12.98
C SER A 937 40.44 -19.17 -12.46
N LYS A 938 39.82 -19.01 -11.28
CA LYS A 938 38.86 -19.98 -10.77
C LYS A 938 37.68 -20.16 -11.73
N GLU A 939 37.19 -19.07 -12.31
CA GLU A 939 36.07 -19.08 -13.27
C GLU A 939 36.47 -19.77 -14.58
N ASP A 940 37.69 -19.55 -15.07
CA ASP A 940 38.23 -20.23 -16.25
C ASP A 940 38.32 -21.74 -16.03
N VAL A 941 38.86 -22.16 -14.87
CA VAL A 941 38.94 -23.58 -14.51
C VAL A 941 37.55 -24.16 -14.38
N LEU A 942 36.63 -23.50 -13.67
CA LEU A 942 35.25 -23.95 -13.49
C LEU A 942 34.53 -24.09 -14.83
N TYR A 943 34.63 -23.10 -15.73
CA TYR A 943 33.95 -23.13 -17.03
C TYR A 943 34.33 -24.35 -17.86
N TYR A 944 35.63 -24.65 -17.98
CA TYR A 944 36.10 -25.78 -18.79
C TYR A 944 36.07 -27.13 -18.06
N LEU A 945 36.05 -27.12 -16.72
CA LEU A 945 35.88 -28.32 -15.91
C LEU A 945 34.40 -28.72 -15.84
N ASP A 946 33.44 -27.81 -15.86
CA ASP A 946 32.03 -28.18 -15.80
C ASP A 946 31.58 -28.85 -17.12
N PRO A 947 31.25 -30.15 -17.11
CA PRO A 947 30.86 -30.85 -18.33
C PRO A 947 29.52 -30.36 -18.89
N THR A 948 28.64 -29.81 -18.04
CA THR A 948 27.29 -29.37 -18.43
C THR A 948 27.32 -28.21 -19.40
N ASN A 949 28.37 -27.37 -19.36
CA ASN A 949 28.59 -26.25 -20.29
C ASN A 949 28.75 -26.68 -21.75
N PHE A 950 28.94 -27.97 -22.03
CA PHE A 950 29.31 -28.48 -23.35
C PHE A 950 28.37 -29.55 -23.91
N LEU A 951 27.34 -29.97 -23.16
CA LEU A 951 26.47 -31.09 -23.55
C LEU A 951 25.57 -30.73 -24.74
N ASP A 952 25.03 -29.51 -24.76
CA ASP A 952 24.11 -29.03 -25.80
C ASP A 952 24.84 -28.51 -27.06
N ASP A 953 26.16 -28.38 -27.01
CA ASP A 953 26.97 -27.94 -28.15
C ASP A 953 27.41 -29.15 -28.99
N ALA A 954 26.93 -29.21 -30.24
CA ALA A 954 27.17 -30.31 -31.15
C ALA A 954 28.66 -30.59 -31.43
N GLN A 955 29.51 -29.57 -31.38
CA GLN A 955 30.95 -29.70 -31.54
C GLN A 955 31.62 -30.02 -30.20
N GLN A 956 31.30 -29.27 -29.15
CA GLN A 956 31.94 -29.40 -27.85
C GLN A 956 31.51 -30.65 -27.09
N ARG A 957 30.45 -31.37 -27.47
CA ARG A 957 30.19 -32.71 -26.93
C ARG A 957 31.27 -33.74 -27.32
N PHE A 958 32.06 -33.49 -28.37
CA PHE A 958 33.12 -34.42 -28.81
C PHE A 958 34.32 -34.50 -27.85
N GLN A 959 34.45 -33.60 -26.87
CA GLN A 959 35.44 -33.80 -25.80
C GLN A 959 35.05 -34.95 -24.86
N PHE A 960 33.80 -35.43 -24.92
CA PHE A 960 33.32 -36.63 -24.25
C PHE A 960 33.31 -37.86 -25.17
N LEU A 961 33.81 -37.79 -26.40
CA LEU A 961 33.87 -38.95 -27.29
C LEU A 961 34.72 -40.06 -26.63
N ASN A 962 34.17 -41.26 -26.55
CA ASN A 962 34.85 -42.43 -26.02
C ASN A 962 35.94 -42.90 -27.00
N LEU A 963 37.16 -42.45 -26.72
CA LEU A 963 38.36 -42.72 -27.49
C LEU A 963 38.81 -44.19 -27.40
N ALA A 964 38.22 -45.02 -26.54
CA ALA A 964 38.51 -46.46 -26.51
C ALA A 964 37.74 -47.25 -27.59
N ARG A 965 36.77 -46.64 -28.26
CA ARG A 965 35.95 -47.28 -29.31
C ARG A 965 36.39 -46.84 -30.70
N VAL A 966 36.48 -47.79 -31.63
CA VAL A 966 36.71 -47.52 -33.06
C VAL A 966 35.50 -46.81 -33.69
N SER A 967 35.72 -45.95 -34.69
CA SER A 967 34.63 -45.20 -35.34
C SER A 967 33.85 -46.02 -36.38
N GLY A 968 34.44 -47.10 -36.90
CA GLY A 968 33.89 -47.86 -38.03
C GLY A 968 34.18 -47.24 -39.41
N ALA A 969 35.02 -46.20 -39.49
CA ALA A 969 35.42 -45.60 -40.76
C ALA A 969 36.15 -46.60 -41.67
N SER A 970 35.87 -46.55 -42.97
CA SER A 970 36.64 -47.33 -43.96
C SER A 970 37.93 -46.62 -44.35
N ALA A 971 38.98 -47.37 -44.70
CA ALA A 971 40.24 -46.81 -45.16
C ALA A 971 40.07 -45.91 -46.39
N THR A 972 39.10 -46.20 -47.25
CA THR A 972 38.76 -45.37 -48.43
C THR A 972 38.30 -43.99 -48.00
N LEU A 973 37.35 -43.92 -47.07
CA LEU A 973 36.82 -42.65 -46.56
C LEU A 973 37.90 -41.80 -45.89
N LEU A 974 38.73 -42.41 -45.04
CA LEU A 974 39.86 -41.71 -44.42
C LEU A 974 40.87 -41.20 -45.46
N ASN A 975 41.16 -41.99 -46.49
CA ASN A 975 42.10 -41.60 -47.55
C ASN A 975 41.57 -40.48 -48.44
N ASP A 976 40.26 -40.44 -48.68
CA ASP A 976 39.63 -39.34 -49.41
C ASP A 976 39.77 -38.02 -48.65
N TYR A 977 39.54 -38.04 -47.33
CA TYR A 977 39.77 -36.87 -46.48
C TYR A 977 41.25 -36.45 -46.42
N LEU A 978 42.17 -37.41 -46.38
CA LEU A 978 43.62 -37.16 -46.32
C LEU A 978 44.22 -36.65 -47.65
N ARG A 979 43.42 -36.47 -48.70
CA ARG A 979 43.88 -35.91 -49.98
C ARG A 979 44.40 -34.49 -49.78
N GLY A 980 45.67 -34.26 -50.14
CA GLY A 980 46.32 -32.94 -50.00
C GLY A 980 46.85 -32.63 -48.59
N LYS A 981 46.75 -33.54 -47.62
CA LYS A 981 47.22 -33.35 -46.22
C LYS A 981 48.69 -33.77 -46.03
N GLY A 982 49.55 -33.36 -46.95
CA GLY A 982 51.01 -33.59 -46.87
C GLY A 982 51.40 -35.06 -46.72
N ILE A 983 52.34 -35.32 -45.80
CA ILE A 983 52.88 -36.66 -45.53
C ILE A 983 51.84 -37.67 -45.04
N LEU A 984 50.67 -37.21 -44.58
CA LEU A 984 49.59 -38.08 -44.10
C LEU A 984 48.75 -38.68 -45.25
N ARG A 985 48.89 -38.18 -46.48
CA ARG A 985 48.13 -38.66 -47.64
C ARG A 985 48.32 -40.18 -47.83
N GLY A 986 47.22 -40.92 -47.93
CA GLY A 986 47.23 -42.36 -48.22
C GLY A 986 47.40 -43.27 -47.00
N HIS A 987 47.50 -42.71 -45.78
CA HIS A 987 47.70 -43.46 -44.55
C HIS A 987 46.40 -43.80 -43.78
N GLY A 988 45.22 -43.70 -44.41
CA GLY A 988 43.94 -44.04 -43.78
C GLY A 988 43.91 -45.46 -43.18
N GLN A 989 44.40 -46.46 -43.93
CA GLN A 989 44.52 -47.83 -43.43
C GLN A 989 45.49 -47.94 -42.23
N THR A 990 46.56 -47.14 -42.22
CA THR A 990 47.52 -47.12 -41.12
C THR A 990 46.89 -46.60 -39.82
N PHE A 991 46.02 -45.59 -39.88
CA PHE A 991 45.29 -45.10 -38.71
C PHE A 991 44.31 -46.13 -38.15
N ILE A 992 43.63 -46.89 -39.02
CA ILE A 992 42.74 -47.99 -38.60
C ILE A 992 43.55 -49.12 -37.94
N GLU A 993 44.68 -49.50 -38.52
CA GLU A 993 45.57 -50.51 -37.92
C GLU A 993 46.09 -50.08 -36.55
N ALA A 994 46.56 -48.83 -36.44
CA ALA A 994 47.01 -48.25 -35.18
C ALA A 994 45.89 -48.22 -34.13
N SER A 995 44.67 -47.88 -34.55
CA SER A 995 43.46 -47.87 -33.74
C SER A 995 43.15 -49.25 -33.16
N LEU A 996 43.08 -50.28 -34.01
CA LEU A 996 42.79 -51.65 -33.60
C LEU A 996 43.89 -52.23 -32.69
N LEU A 997 45.16 -51.94 -32.98
CA LEU A 997 46.28 -52.47 -32.21
C LEU A 997 46.38 -51.86 -30.80
N HIS A 998 46.07 -50.57 -30.68
CA HIS A 998 46.28 -49.82 -29.43
C HIS A 998 45.00 -49.47 -28.68
N GLY A 999 43.84 -49.77 -29.25
CA GLY A 999 42.54 -49.50 -28.64
C GLY A 999 42.24 -48.00 -28.55
N VAL A 1000 42.53 -47.24 -29.60
CA VAL A 1000 42.34 -45.79 -29.67
C VAL A 1000 41.50 -45.44 -30.88
N ASN A 1001 40.50 -44.57 -30.74
CA ASN A 1001 39.63 -44.15 -31.84
C ASN A 1001 40.44 -43.60 -33.04
N ASP A 1002 40.21 -44.17 -34.21
CA ASP A 1002 40.90 -43.87 -35.47
C ASP A 1002 40.68 -42.44 -35.96
N ILE A 1003 39.47 -41.91 -35.80
CA ILE A 1003 39.14 -40.50 -36.12
C ILE A 1003 39.91 -39.54 -35.19
N TYR A 1004 39.97 -39.84 -33.89
CA TYR A 1004 40.77 -39.06 -32.95
C TYR A 1004 42.25 -39.10 -33.32
N LEU A 1005 42.83 -40.28 -33.59
CA LEU A 1005 44.23 -40.40 -33.98
C LEU A 1005 44.54 -39.56 -35.23
N LEU A 1006 43.67 -39.62 -36.24
CA LEU A 1006 43.83 -38.85 -37.47
C LEU A 1006 43.69 -37.34 -37.22
N SER A 1007 42.71 -36.93 -36.42
CA SER A 1007 42.48 -35.53 -36.05
C SER A 1007 43.65 -34.94 -35.27
N HIS A 1008 44.17 -35.70 -34.30
CA HIS A 1008 45.33 -35.32 -33.50
C HIS A 1008 46.57 -35.19 -34.39
N ALA A 1009 46.84 -36.16 -35.26
CA ALA A 1009 47.95 -36.07 -36.19
C ALA A 1009 47.84 -34.87 -37.14
N LEU A 1010 46.64 -34.53 -37.62
CA LEU A 1010 46.44 -33.32 -38.43
C LEU A 1010 46.77 -32.04 -37.67
N LEU A 1011 46.41 -31.96 -36.39
CA LEU A 1011 46.71 -30.79 -35.58
C LEU A 1011 48.21 -30.66 -35.32
N GLU A 1012 48.82 -31.72 -34.80
CA GLU A 1012 50.24 -31.75 -34.38
C GLU A 1012 51.21 -31.56 -35.56
N THR A 1013 50.79 -31.94 -36.76
CA THR A 1013 51.64 -31.83 -37.96
C THR A 1013 51.31 -30.63 -38.84
N GLY A 1014 50.37 -29.77 -38.45
CA GLY A 1014 49.93 -28.67 -39.32
C GLY A 1014 49.41 -29.18 -40.67
N HIS A 1015 48.50 -30.16 -40.63
CA HIS A 1015 47.97 -30.88 -41.79
C HIS A 1015 49.05 -31.61 -42.62
N GLY A 1016 50.01 -32.24 -41.94
CA GLY A 1016 51.07 -33.06 -42.53
C GLY A 1016 52.25 -32.28 -43.12
N GLN A 1017 52.40 -31.00 -42.75
CA GLN A 1017 53.40 -30.08 -43.34
C GLN A 1017 54.55 -29.73 -42.38
N SER A 1018 54.45 -30.07 -41.09
CA SER A 1018 55.50 -29.75 -40.12
C SER A 1018 56.82 -30.45 -40.46
N GLU A 1019 57.94 -29.79 -40.13
CA GLU A 1019 59.28 -30.33 -40.35
C GLU A 1019 59.47 -31.67 -39.63
N LEU A 1020 58.96 -31.77 -38.41
CA LEU A 1020 59.05 -32.97 -37.59
C LEU A 1020 58.23 -34.16 -38.17
N ALA A 1021 57.13 -33.88 -38.87
CA ALA A 1021 56.32 -34.89 -39.55
C ALA A 1021 56.91 -35.31 -40.91
N ASN A 1022 57.61 -34.40 -41.60
CA ASN A 1022 58.19 -34.65 -42.92
C ASN A 1022 59.58 -35.31 -42.86
N GLY A 1023 60.16 -35.41 -41.66
CA GLY A 1023 61.35 -36.20 -41.40
C GLY A 1023 62.56 -35.35 -41.00
N VAL A 1024 63.21 -35.71 -39.89
CA VAL A 1024 64.42 -35.05 -39.39
C VAL A 1024 65.53 -36.07 -39.27
N GLU A 1025 66.72 -35.76 -39.77
CA GLU A 1025 67.86 -36.67 -39.64
C GLU A 1025 68.50 -36.58 -38.26
N VAL A 1026 68.66 -37.72 -37.61
CA VAL A 1026 69.34 -37.87 -36.32
C VAL A 1026 70.44 -38.93 -36.48
N GLY A 1027 71.59 -38.69 -35.86
CA GLY A 1027 72.72 -39.64 -35.85
C GLY A 1027 73.44 -39.65 -34.51
N LYS A 1028 74.36 -40.60 -34.34
CA LYS A 1028 75.19 -40.77 -33.14
C LYS A 1028 76.53 -40.08 -33.32
N ASP A 1029 76.91 -39.25 -32.35
CA ASP A 1029 78.26 -38.71 -32.27
C ASP A 1029 79.29 -39.79 -31.86
N LYS A 1030 80.57 -39.41 -31.79
CA LYS A 1030 81.67 -40.31 -31.40
C LYS A 1030 81.53 -40.93 -29.99
N ASN A 1031 80.69 -40.34 -29.13
CA ASN A 1031 80.41 -40.82 -27.77
C ASN A 1031 79.08 -41.62 -27.72
N GLY A 1032 78.43 -41.85 -28.86
CA GLY A 1032 77.13 -42.53 -28.94
C GLY A 1032 75.93 -41.64 -28.61
N LYS A 1033 76.09 -40.33 -28.43
CA LYS A 1033 74.98 -39.42 -28.10
C LYS A 1033 74.20 -39.03 -29.35
N LEU A 1034 72.87 -39.05 -29.26
CA LEU A 1034 71.97 -38.64 -30.33
C LEU A 1034 71.98 -37.11 -30.52
N VAL A 1035 72.18 -36.69 -31.76
CA VAL A 1035 72.17 -35.29 -32.18
C VAL A 1035 71.51 -35.15 -33.55
N LEU A 1036 70.91 -33.99 -33.81
CA LEU A 1036 70.40 -33.67 -35.15
C LEU A 1036 71.56 -33.59 -36.15
N VAL A 1037 71.34 -34.07 -37.35
CA VAL A 1037 72.30 -33.96 -38.46
C VAL A 1037 72.21 -32.56 -39.06
N THR A 1038 73.36 -31.94 -39.23
CA THR A 1038 73.54 -30.66 -39.94
C THR A 1038 74.63 -30.82 -41.01
N SER A 1039 74.69 -29.91 -41.97
CA SER A 1039 75.74 -29.92 -43.00
C SER A 1039 77.17 -29.92 -42.43
N SER A 1040 77.37 -29.36 -41.23
CA SER A 1040 78.68 -29.26 -40.58
C SER A 1040 79.08 -30.49 -39.77
N ASN A 1041 78.13 -31.19 -39.13
CA ASN A 1041 78.44 -32.34 -38.28
C ASN A 1041 78.32 -33.69 -38.99
N ARG A 1042 77.62 -33.77 -40.13
CA ARG A 1042 77.25 -35.03 -40.81
C ARG A 1042 78.39 -36.02 -41.00
N LYS A 1043 79.58 -35.56 -41.42
CA LYS A 1043 80.76 -36.43 -41.66
C LYS A 1043 81.28 -37.13 -40.39
N ASN A 1044 80.94 -36.61 -39.21
CA ASN A 1044 81.40 -37.09 -37.90
C ASN A 1044 80.32 -37.90 -37.16
N LEU A 1045 79.16 -38.14 -37.78
CA LEU A 1045 78.06 -38.91 -37.20
C LEU A 1045 77.99 -40.31 -37.82
N THR A 1046 77.61 -41.29 -37.02
CA THR A 1046 77.32 -42.66 -37.46
C THR A 1046 75.84 -42.99 -37.23
N ASP A 1047 75.33 -44.04 -37.86
CA ASP A 1047 73.93 -44.50 -37.70
C ASP A 1047 72.90 -43.38 -38.00
N ILE A 1048 73.10 -42.63 -39.09
CA ILE A 1048 72.17 -41.56 -39.47
C ILE A 1048 70.86 -42.19 -39.97
N LYS A 1049 69.73 -41.78 -39.37
CA LYS A 1049 68.38 -42.16 -39.78
C LYS A 1049 67.50 -40.91 -39.91
N THR A 1050 66.59 -40.92 -40.87
CA THR A 1050 65.47 -39.98 -40.91
C THR A 1050 64.38 -40.47 -39.97
N THR A 1051 63.96 -39.63 -39.04
CA THR A 1051 62.94 -39.94 -38.05
C THR A 1051 61.69 -39.11 -38.29
N TYR A 1052 60.52 -39.70 -38.03
CA TYR A 1052 59.22 -39.10 -38.27
C TYR A 1052 58.44 -39.07 -36.95
N ASN A 1053 57.69 -38.00 -36.68
CA ASN A 1053 56.84 -37.91 -35.50
C ASN A 1053 55.52 -37.21 -35.86
N MET A 1054 54.42 -37.96 -35.78
CA MET A 1054 53.10 -37.52 -36.23
C MET A 1054 52.23 -36.93 -35.12
N PHE A 1055 52.67 -37.01 -33.85
CA PHE A 1055 51.87 -36.59 -32.68
C PHE A 1055 52.66 -35.67 -31.73
N GLY A 1056 53.78 -35.09 -32.19
CA GLY A 1056 54.59 -34.18 -31.38
C GLY A 1056 55.23 -34.81 -30.13
N ILE A 1057 55.31 -36.14 -30.04
CA ILE A 1057 55.72 -36.83 -28.80
C ILE A 1057 57.18 -36.50 -28.45
N GLY A 1058 57.41 -35.96 -27.25
CA GLY A 1058 58.73 -35.54 -26.77
C GLY A 1058 59.21 -34.17 -27.29
N ALA A 1059 58.37 -33.42 -28.00
CA ALA A 1059 58.71 -32.09 -28.52
C ALA A 1059 58.43 -30.98 -27.49
N ASN A 1060 59.41 -30.69 -26.62
CA ASN A 1060 59.27 -29.67 -25.57
C ASN A 1060 59.54 -28.25 -26.08
N ASP A 1061 58.83 -27.25 -25.53
CA ASP A 1061 58.94 -25.83 -25.90
C ASP A 1061 60.39 -25.31 -25.92
N GLY A 1062 60.74 -24.56 -26.97
CA GLY A 1062 62.08 -23.99 -27.18
C GLY A 1062 63.11 -24.94 -27.80
N VAL A 1063 62.90 -26.26 -27.77
CA VAL A 1063 63.77 -27.30 -28.37
C VAL A 1063 62.98 -28.42 -29.07
N ALA A 1064 61.74 -28.13 -29.46
CA ALA A 1064 60.73 -29.08 -29.92
C ALA A 1064 61.20 -29.99 -31.07
N LEU A 1065 61.78 -29.40 -32.12
CA LEU A 1065 62.30 -30.14 -33.27
C LEU A 1065 63.37 -31.15 -32.87
N ARG A 1066 64.31 -30.75 -32.01
CA ARG A 1066 65.42 -31.60 -31.56
C ARG A 1066 64.93 -32.76 -30.72
N ASN A 1067 64.17 -32.46 -29.67
CA ASN A 1067 63.76 -33.49 -28.72
C ASN A 1067 62.75 -34.45 -29.35
N GLY A 1068 61.82 -33.93 -30.17
CA GLY A 1068 60.86 -34.75 -30.91
C GLY A 1068 61.53 -35.69 -31.90
N ALA A 1069 62.57 -35.24 -32.61
CA ALA A 1069 63.30 -36.05 -33.58
C ALA A 1069 64.17 -37.12 -32.90
N ILE A 1070 64.82 -36.77 -31.78
CA ILE A 1070 65.59 -37.72 -30.96
C ILE A 1070 64.66 -38.77 -30.36
N ARG A 1071 63.50 -38.36 -29.81
CA ARG A 1071 62.51 -39.30 -29.28
C ARG A 1071 62.03 -40.27 -30.37
N ALA A 1072 61.74 -39.77 -31.57
CA ALA A 1072 61.38 -40.60 -32.71
C ALA A 1072 62.50 -41.60 -33.11
N TYR A 1073 63.77 -41.22 -32.93
CA TYR A 1073 64.90 -42.14 -33.13
C TYR A 1073 64.90 -43.28 -32.11
N GLU A 1074 64.70 -42.94 -30.84
CA GLU A 1074 64.70 -43.89 -29.72
C GLU A 1074 63.55 -44.91 -29.84
N GLU A 1075 62.40 -44.46 -30.34
CA GLU A 1075 61.20 -45.29 -30.58
C GLU A 1075 61.22 -46.05 -31.91
N GLY A 1076 62.25 -45.84 -32.75
CA GLY A 1076 62.40 -46.51 -34.04
C GLY A 1076 61.44 -46.05 -35.13
N TRP A 1077 60.97 -44.81 -35.08
CA TRP A 1077 60.01 -44.24 -36.05
C TRP A 1077 60.72 -43.76 -37.33
N PHE A 1078 61.21 -44.72 -38.13
CA PHE A 1078 61.98 -44.45 -39.34
C PHE A 1078 61.14 -44.36 -40.63
N SER A 1079 59.82 -44.45 -40.49
CA SER A 1079 58.85 -44.23 -41.56
C SER A 1079 57.57 -43.57 -41.02
N PRO A 1080 56.78 -42.89 -41.88
CA PRO A 1080 55.47 -42.37 -41.50
C PRO A 1080 54.55 -43.42 -40.87
N ARG A 1081 54.57 -44.66 -41.39
CA ARG A 1081 53.76 -45.76 -40.85
C ARG A 1081 54.14 -46.13 -39.42
N GLU A 1082 55.44 -46.29 -39.16
CA GLU A 1082 55.96 -46.62 -37.82
C GLU A 1082 55.67 -45.49 -36.83
N ALA A 1083 55.79 -44.23 -37.26
CA ALA A 1083 55.45 -43.07 -36.45
C ALA A 1083 53.95 -43.00 -36.09
N ILE A 1084 53.05 -43.34 -37.02
CA ILE A 1084 51.60 -43.37 -36.76
C ILE A 1084 51.25 -44.48 -35.76
N ILE A 1085 51.73 -45.71 -36.00
CA ILE A 1085 51.43 -46.86 -35.13
C ILE A 1085 52.07 -46.67 -33.75
N GLY A 1086 53.36 -46.36 -33.69
CA GLY A 1086 54.07 -46.18 -32.42
C GLY A 1086 53.54 -45.01 -31.60
N GLY A 1087 53.22 -43.89 -32.25
CA GLY A 1087 52.61 -42.74 -31.59
C GLY A 1087 51.21 -43.02 -31.04
N ALA A 1088 50.38 -43.77 -31.77
CA ALA A 1088 49.09 -44.24 -31.26
C ALA A 1088 49.24 -45.16 -30.04
N GLY A 1089 50.29 -45.99 -30.01
CA GLY A 1089 50.63 -46.82 -28.85
C GLY A 1089 50.95 -46.02 -27.59
N PHE A 1090 51.64 -44.89 -27.73
CA PHE A 1090 51.89 -43.97 -26.61
C PHE A 1090 50.57 -43.43 -26.03
N ILE A 1091 49.66 -42.95 -26.88
CA ILE A 1091 48.37 -42.41 -26.44
C ILE A 1091 47.49 -43.50 -25.81
N GLY A 1092 47.40 -44.66 -26.47
CA GLY A 1092 46.56 -45.77 -26.03
C GLY A 1092 47.00 -46.36 -24.70
N ASN A 1093 48.30 -46.61 -24.52
CA ASN A 1093 48.81 -47.24 -23.30
C ASN A 1093 48.86 -46.29 -22.11
N ASN A 1094 49.23 -45.03 -22.31
CA ASN A 1094 49.40 -44.10 -21.19
C ASN A 1094 48.08 -43.46 -20.75
N TYR A 1095 47.13 -43.21 -21.66
CA TYR A 1095 45.89 -42.50 -21.33
C TYR A 1095 44.65 -43.37 -21.44
N VAL A 1096 44.34 -43.87 -22.63
CA VAL A 1096 43.05 -44.55 -22.87
C VAL A 1096 42.91 -45.80 -22.00
N LYS A 1097 43.92 -46.67 -21.97
CA LYS A 1097 43.93 -47.89 -21.12
C LYS A 1097 44.12 -47.59 -19.63
N ALA A 1098 44.53 -46.39 -19.27
CA ALA A 1098 44.62 -45.93 -17.88
C ALA A 1098 43.30 -45.33 -17.36
N GLY A 1099 42.20 -45.41 -18.14
CA GLY A 1099 40.88 -44.91 -17.77
C GLY A 1099 40.61 -43.46 -18.20
N GLN A 1100 41.54 -42.82 -18.91
CA GLN A 1100 41.35 -41.49 -19.50
C GLN A 1100 40.95 -41.62 -20.97
N ASN A 1101 39.78 -42.19 -21.20
CA ASN A 1101 39.24 -42.56 -22.51
C ASN A 1101 38.46 -41.43 -23.21
N THR A 1102 38.52 -40.18 -22.74
CA THR A 1102 37.95 -39.01 -23.41
C THR A 1102 38.93 -37.84 -23.36
N LEU A 1103 38.85 -36.89 -24.29
CA LEU A 1103 39.66 -35.67 -24.24
C LEU A 1103 39.50 -34.94 -22.91
N TYR A 1104 38.27 -34.90 -22.39
CA TYR A 1104 37.95 -34.35 -21.09
C TYR A 1104 38.73 -35.06 -19.98
N LYS A 1105 38.66 -36.40 -19.90
CA LYS A 1105 39.36 -37.17 -18.85
C LYS A 1105 40.87 -37.08 -18.98
N MET A 1106 41.39 -36.97 -20.20
CA MET A 1106 42.81 -36.72 -20.47
C MET A 1106 43.25 -35.35 -19.94
N ARG A 1107 42.42 -34.31 -20.09
CA ARG A 1107 42.72 -32.97 -19.58
C ARG A 1107 42.59 -32.88 -18.06
N TRP A 1108 41.50 -33.36 -17.50
CA TRP A 1108 41.12 -33.05 -16.11
C TRP A 1108 41.45 -34.15 -15.11
N ASN A 1109 41.45 -35.41 -15.57
CA ASN A 1109 41.58 -36.62 -14.77
C ASN A 1109 40.76 -36.61 -13.46
N PRO A 1110 39.42 -36.62 -13.54
CA PRO A 1110 38.57 -36.59 -12.35
C PRO A 1110 38.76 -37.81 -11.45
N ALA A 1111 39.11 -38.97 -12.03
CA ALA A 1111 39.40 -40.20 -11.29
C ALA A 1111 40.54 -40.01 -10.29
N ALA A 1112 41.65 -39.40 -10.72
CA ALA A 1112 42.78 -39.13 -9.82
C ALA A 1112 42.43 -38.10 -8.73
N MET A 1113 41.59 -37.11 -9.05
CA MET A 1113 41.11 -36.14 -8.06
C MET A 1113 40.23 -36.81 -7.00
N ALA A 1114 39.27 -37.64 -7.40
CA ALA A 1114 38.39 -38.35 -6.49
C ALA A 1114 39.16 -39.37 -5.61
N LEU A 1115 40.07 -40.14 -6.20
CA LEU A 1115 40.79 -41.21 -5.49
C LEU A 1115 41.93 -40.71 -4.61
N ASN A 1116 42.70 -39.73 -5.09
CA ASN A 1116 43.96 -39.32 -4.46
C ASN A 1116 43.87 -37.93 -3.82
N ASN A 1117 42.72 -37.26 -3.90
CA ASN A 1117 42.54 -35.87 -3.50
C ASN A 1117 43.61 -34.95 -4.12
N LYS A 1118 44.00 -35.24 -5.36
CA LYS A 1118 45.07 -34.53 -6.08
C LYS A 1118 44.89 -34.62 -7.60
N ALA A 1119 44.90 -33.47 -8.26
CA ALA A 1119 44.97 -33.38 -9.71
C ALA A 1119 46.34 -33.91 -10.22
N SER A 1120 46.34 -34.89 -11.11
CA SER A 1120 47.57 -35.48 -11.66
C SER A 1120 47.34 -36.21 -12.98
N HIS A 1121 48.44 -36.54 -13.67
CA HIS A 1121 48.41 -37.31 -14.94
C HIS A 1121 47.52 -36.67 -16.02
N GLN A 1122 47.66 -35.36 -16.19
CA GLN A 1122 46.92 -34.56 -17.17
C GLN A 1122 47.73 -34.43 -18.47
N TYR A 1123 47.05 -34.42 -19.60
CA TYR A 1123 47.68 -34.31 -20.92
C TYR A 1123 48.24 -32.91 -21.21
N ALA A 1124 47.59 -31.86 -20.69
CA ALA A 1124 47.92 -30.47 -20.96
C ALA A 1124 47.61 -29.55 -19.77
N THR A 1125 48.29 -28.41 -19.72
CA THR A 1125 48.06 -27.34 -18.73
C THR A 1125 46.97 -26.35 -19.16
N ASP A 1126 46.79 -26.16 -20.47
CA ASP A 1126 45.77 -25.28 -21.03
C ASP A 1126 44.37 -25.77 -20.65
N VAL A 1127 43.63 -24.98 -19.87
CA VAL A 1127 42.26 -25.29 -19.43
C VAL A 1127 41.30 -25.50 -20.61
N GLY A 1128 41.55 -24.83 -21.74
CA GLY A 1128 40.74 -24.98 -22.96
C GLY A 1128 41.22 -26.09 -23.89
N TRP A 1129 42.23 -26.89 -23.52
CA TRP A 1129 42.86 -27.85 -24.42
C TRP A 1129 41.85 -28.81 -25.07
N ALA A 1130 41.00 -29.46 -24.27
CA ALA A 1130 40.03 -30.45 -24.78
C ALA A 1130 39.07 -29.80 -25.77
N SER A 1131 38.57 -28.60 -25.46
CA SER A 1131 37.64 -27.85 -26.32
C SER A 1131 38.27 -27.41 -27.63
N LYS A 1132 39.58 -27.13 -27.65
CA LYS A 1132 40.32 -26.75 -28.88
C LYS A 1132 40.51 -27.94 -29.84
N GLN A 1133 40.52 -29.18 -29.32
CA GLN A 1133 40.68 -30.40 -30.13
C GLN A 1133 39.40 -30.79 -30.89
N THR A 1134 38.22 -30.45 -30.36
CA THR A 1134 36.94 -31.00 -30.84
C THR A 1134 36.60 -30.64 -32.28
N ARG A 1135 36.99 -29.45 -32.73
CA ARG A 1135 36.61 -28.93 -34.07
C ARG A 1135 37.02 -29.85 -35.21
N ILE A 1136 38.27 -30.35 -35.19
CA ILE A 1136 38.78 -31.20 -36.28
C ILE A 1136 38.07 -32.55 -36.25
N MET A 1137 37.86 -33.13 -35.06
CA MET A 1137 37.13 -34.38 -34.90
C MET A 1137 35.68 -34.27 -35.38
N TYR A 1138 34.95 -33.26 -34.92
CA TYR A 1138 33.57 -33.01 -35.31
C TYR A 1138 33.45 -32.85 -36.83
N ASN A 1139 34.25 -31.97 -37.44
CA ASN A 1139 34.24 -31.78 -38.89
C ASN A 1139 34.56 -33.07 -39.64
N LEU A 1140 35.49 -33.89 -39.13
CA LEU A 1140 35.83 -35.17 -39.74
C LEU A 1140 34.65 -36.16 -39.72
N TYR A 1141 33.94 -36.27 -38.60
CA TYR A 1141 32.73 -37.11 -38.52
C TYR A 1141 31.64 -36.63 -39.50
N GLN A 1142 31.44 -35.31 -39.60
CA GLN A 1142 30.46 -34.72 -40.53
C GLN A 1142 30.86 -34.93 -42.01
N GLU A 1143 32.11 -34.67 -42.38
CA GLU A 1143 32.57 -34.75 -43.77
C GLU A 1143 32.66 -36.20 -44.27
N ILE A 1144 32.95 -37.15 -43.38
CA ILE A 1144 33.01 -38.58 -43.73
C ILE A 1144 31.63 -39.26 -43.66
N GLY A 1145 30.65 -38.64 -43.00
CA GLY A 1145 29.28 -39.14 -42.91
C GLY A 1145 29.10 -40.28 -41.91
N ILE A 1146 29.85 -40.28 -40.80
CA ILE A 1146 29.68 -41.24 -39.70
C ILE A 1146 28.69 -40.65 -38.71
N ASN A 1147 27.52 -41.28 -38.59
CA ASN A 1147 26.44 -40.78 -37.71
C ASN A 1147 26.41 -41.46 -36.33
N THR A 1148 27.20 -42.51 -36.13
CA THR A 1148 27.26 -43.26 -34.87
C THR A 1148 28.54 -42.90 -34.12
N PHE A 1149 28.40 -42.48 -32.87
CA PHE A 1149 29.51 -42.18 -31.98
C PHE A 1149 29.09 -42.41 -30.53
N TYR A 1150 30.06 -42.71 -29.67
CA TYR A 1150 29.80 -43.04 -28.27
C TYR A 1150 30.39 -41.97 -27.36
N LEU A 1151 29.61 -41.47 -26.41
CA LEU A 1151 30.05 -40.47 -25.45
C LEU A 1151 30.23 -41.11 -24.07
N ASP A 1152 31.11 -40.52 -23.27
CA ASP A 1152 31.36 -40.89 -21.88
C ASP A 1152 31.50 -39.59 -21.07
N ILE A 1153 30.37 -39.18 -20.48
CA ILE A 1153 30.18 -37.90 -19.81
C ILE A 1153 30.56 -38.05 -18.33
N PRO A 1154 31.48 -37.23 -17.81
CA PRO A 1154 31.83 -37.23 -16.39
C PRO A 1154 30.70 -36.62 -15.56
N GLU A 1155 30.40 -37.20 -14.40
CA GLU A 1155 29.46 -36.63 -13.42
C GLU A 1155 30.17 -36.38 -12.09
N TYR A 1156 29.96 -35.21 -11.51
CA TYR A 1156 30.50 -34.81 -10.22
C TYR A 1156 29.42 -34.92 -9.14
N LYS A 1157 29.84 -35.19 -7.90
CA LYS A 1157 28.98 -35.35 -6.73
C LYS A 1157 28.23 -34.08 -6.33
#